data_AF-A0A8H6WXN3-F1
#
_entry.id   AF-A0A8H6WXN3-F1
#
_cell.length_a   1.000
_cell.length_b   1.000
_cell.length_c   1.000
_cell.angle_alpha   90.00
_cell.angle_beta   90.00
_cell.angle_gamma   90.00
#
_symmetry.space_group_name_H-M   'P 1'
#
loop_
_entity.id
_entity.type
_entity.pdbx_description
1 polymer ?
#
loop_
_entity_poly.entity_id
_entity_poly.type
_entity_poly.pdbx_seq_one_letter_code
_entity_poly.pdbx_strand_id
1 'polypeptide(L)'
;MQRQSDRPPIKVGILGATGTVGQRFITLLSVHPWFIIHALGASSRSAGKPYGSAVNWKQVAYMPSVVKDIIVQECKPEAFAECAVVFSGLDADVAGDIETAFRAADLAVFSNAKNFRRDPHVPLIVPLVNPGHLSIVRQQQALHSPPLKKGFIVTNANCSTTAHVIPLAALEKEFGPIDTLMVSTMQAISGAGYPGVPSLDIIDNVVPYISGEEEKIEWETRKILGGIADVEPEQLVGDAVMQEFDMHAHTPLKISASCNRVPVTVGHMMNVSVKFSRRPPPSPQQGAHLRRCKRSRYTRSQTGRSREWTVHTRTARGVNVGRVRQCPVLDIKFVALADNVSIGAATSSIINAEFAVLKGCRGVELRVCKSSGDSFASRDREFFAMSDAALKASIFQRLHPRAYLERFVAEDVRPDGRAFDAWRDVSVNVGSISTANGSALVRLGETTIVCGVKAEIAEPELDSPEDGFLVPNIDLPALCSPKFKPGPPSDEAQVLSDRLNEVLASTITLSSLVIHPSKAVWVLYVDATCINYDGNVFDAALIAMMAALRDTTLPKATYNVETGLTTCSRTAASPLQICKTPVSFSFGVFDATLLADPTAFEEPLLDTTISVVVDENNELVSVVQLGPGLDVEGAGDPLSTSLVLFLFFSTRLLPSENPHIGISVSEGSAENPAVRLPVDPPTYEKLWLWEKNLPQHNLDLPFPEGKTGRYVKFSNQAHRLGWNNVFNEILMNTHLAYMSKRAYVFPTFMWSLTHYPWPPSQRLAEQPVTPLNALISGPSAGGPWDEGDNAPRSISDAWFDVVCPEHERRKINTTQVKPHIGQAEGDKIFAHWQKVLLDAPESTRIVSLWDSFSKSPASRLLEPSPIVESAVARNKYLFLPRGPRPPHSAPRDPFQRMLAIHVRRGDYKKSCERLASFGSTFYSWNLLPFLPDVFMPFEEGHPDRVKQAMEHCSPGVDTILKKVRDARTNYLRASRGRHQTLDVLYLLTNEHDEWLDELKEILSKDGWGTIVTSHELELDAEQIDVSMAVDMDIARRAAVFIGNGWSSFTSNIVHRRLVEGKEPISIRFY
;
A
#
# COMPACT_ATOMS: atom_id res chain seq x y z
N MET A 1 3.99 13.48 -12.47
CA MET A 1 3.96 14.21 -11.19
C MET A 1 4.64 15.57 -11.33
N GLN A 2 4.09 16.46 -12.18
CA GLN A 2 4.87 17.61 -12.70
C GLN A 2 4.08 18.91 -13.00
N ARG A 3 2.83 19.08 -12.54
CA ARG A 3 2.10 20.37 -12.58
C ARG A 3 1.19 20.62 -11.36
N GLN A 4 1.59 20.12 -10.19
CA GLN A 4 0.98 20.46 -8.90
C GLN A 4 2.01 20.87 -7.82
N SER A 5 3.30 20.60 -8.04
CA SER A 5 4.44 20.99 -7.18
C SER A 5 4.74 22.49 -7.17
N ASP A 6 4.28 23.25 -8.17
CA ASP A 6 4.65 24.67 -8.34
C ASP A 6 3.67 25.64 -7.63
N ARG A 7 2.83 25.13 -6.72
CA ARG A 7 1.94 25.98 -5.91
C ARG A 7 2.66 26.39 -4.62
N PRO A 8 2.77 27.70 -4.32
CA PRO A 8 3.25 28.14 -3.02
C PRO A 8 2.43 27.52 -1.87
N PRO A 9 3.08 27.20 -0.74
CA PRO A 9 2.38 26.64 0.41
C PRO A 9 1.38 27.63 0.99
N ILE A 10 0.22 27.12 1.39
CA ILE A 10 -0.87 27.89 1.98
C ILE A 10 -0.91 27.59 3.48
N LYS A 11 -0.61 28.60 4.30
CA LYS A 11 -0.67 28.52 5.77
C LYS A 11 -2.11 28.30 6.23
N VAL A 12 -2.33 27.30 7.08
CA VAL A 12 -3.66 26.99 7.65
C VAL A 12 -3.67 26.99 9.18
N GLY A 13 -4.79 27.44 9.74
CA GLY A 13 -5.09 27.40 11.16
C GLY A 13 -6.07 26.28 11.51
N ILE A 14 -5.99 25.73 12.72
CA ILE A 14 -6.94 24.73 13.22
C ILE A 14 -7.46 25.17 14.60
N LEU A 15 -8.77 25.46 14.69
CA LEU A 15 -9.45 25.79 15.95
C LEU A 15 -10.06 24.52 16.57
N GLY A 16 -9.99 24.40 17.89
CA GLY A 16 -10.35 23.15 18.58
C GLY A 16 -9.29 22.05 18.39
N ALA A 17 -8.03 22.42 18.16
CA ALA A 17 -6.93 21.52 17.78
C ALA A 17 -6.71 20.33 18.74
N THR A 18 -7.02 20.50 20.03
CA THR A 18 -6.89 19.45 21.05
C THR A 18 -8.07 18.47 21.07
N GLY A 19 -9.22 18.83 20.49
CA GLY A 19 -10.40 17.96 20.36
C GLY A 19 -10.22 16.89 19.28
N THR A 20 -11.04 15.84 19.29
CA THR A 20 -10.90 14.70 18.38
C THR A 20 -11.01 15.08 16.89
N VAL A 21 -11.83 16.07 16.56
CA VAL A 21 -11.94 16.63 15.20
C VAL A 21 -10.68 17.43 14.82
N GLY A 22 -10.16 18.25 15.74
CA GLY A 22 -8.91 19.00 15.55
C GLY A 22 -7.68 18.11 15.36
N GLN A 23 -7.56 17.06 16.17
CA GLN A 23 -6.54 16.02 16.00
C GLN A 23 -6.64 15.34 14.63
N ARG A 24 -7.87 15.08 14.14
CA ARG A 24 -8.08 14.49 12.82
C ARG A 24 -7.69 15.45 11.68
N PHE A 25 -7.96 16.75 11.81
CA PHE A 25 -7.44 17.76 10.89
C PHE A 25 -5.91 17.72 10.84
N ILE A 26 -5.24 17.68 12.00
CA ILE A 26 -3.77 17.59 12.11
C ILE A 26 -3.23 16.35 11.38
N THR A 27 -3.78 15.16 11.64
CA THR A 27 -3.35 13.93 10.95
C THR A 27 -3.48 14.07 9.43
N LEU A 28 -4.61 14.60 8.94
CA LEU A 28 -4.87 14.72 7.50
C LEU A 28 -4.04 15.82 6.81
N LEU A 29 -3.79 16.94 7.49
CA LEU A 29 -3.04 18.07 6.95
C LEU A 29 -1.52 17.88 7.02
N SER A 30 -1.01 17.07 7.96
CA SER A 30 0.43 16.77 8.08
C SER A 30 1.05 16.11 6.83
N VAL A 31 0.24 15.42 6.03
CA VAL A 31 0.63 14.76 4.78
C VAL A 31 0.03 15.43 3.53
N HIS A 32 -0.55 16.63 3.69
CA HIS A 32 -1.26 17.31 2.61
C HIS A 32 -0.29 18.13 1.73
N PRO A 33 -0.37 18.06 0.38
CA PRO A 33 0.69 18.52 -0.51
C PRO A 33 0.90 20.04 -0.64
N TRP A 34 0.06 20.89 -0.05
CA TRP A 34 0.22 22.36 -0.17
C TRP A 34 -0.43 23.21 0.94
N PHE A 35 -1.49 22.76 1.61
CA PHE A 35 -1.85 23.30 2.95
C PHE A 35 -0.79 22.90 3.98
N ILE A 36 -0.22 23.87 4.70
CA ILE A 36 0.75 23.65 5.78
C ILE A 36 0.17 24.17 7.10
N ILE A 37 0.15 23.32 8.12
CA ILE A 37 -0.29 23.68 9.48
C ILE A 37 0.63 24.77 10.02
N HIS A 38 0.05 25.92 10.39
CA HIS A 38 0.79 27.09 10.83
C HIS A 38 0.43 27.52 12.26
N ALA A 39 -0.85 27.46 12.63
CA ALA A 39 -1.33 27.85 13.95
C ALA A 39 -2.37 26.85 14.49
N LEU A 40 -2.31 26.57 15.79
CA LEU A 40 -3.21 25.64 16.49
C LEU A 40 -3.91 26.39 17.63
N GLY A 41 -5.25 26.37 17.64
CA GLY A 41 -6.08 27.06 18.61
C GLY A 41 -6.83 26.09 19.51
N ALA A 42 -6.83 26.35 20.81
CA ALA A 42 -7.62 25.61 21.79
C ALA A 42 -8.18 26.53 22.89
N SER A 43 -8.65 25.94 23.98
CA SER A 43 -9.14 26.69 25.14
C SER A 43 -8.01 27.45 25.84
N SER A 44 -8.37 28.50 26.59
CA SER A 44 -7.42 29.34 27.34
C SER A 44 -6.59 28.55 28.39
N ARG A 45 -7.02 27.35 28.79
CA ARG A 45 -6.26 26.41 29.65
C ARG A 45 -5.09 25.72 28.91
N SER A 46 -5.22 25.56 27.60
CA SER A 46 -4.23 24.94 26.71
C SER A 46 -3.36 25.98 25.98
N ALA A 47 -3.83 27.22 25.85
CA ALA A 47 -3.06 28.33 25.29
C ALA A 47 -1.72 28.54 26.05
N GLY A 48 -0.67 28.92 25.31
CA GLY A 48 0.68 29.14 25.82
C GLY A 48 1.52 27.88 26.03
N LYS A 49 0.96 26.67 25.82
CA LYS A 49 1.67 25.39 25.96
C LYS A 49 2.06 24.81 24.59
N PRO A 50 3.19 24.09 24.47
CA PRO A 50 3.46 23.25 23.30
C PRO A 50 2.36 22.22 23.10
N TYR A 51 1.89 22.02 21.86
CA TYR A 51 0.76 21.16 21.54
C TYR A 51 0.90 19.75 22.12
N GLY A 52 2.09 19.15 22.05
CA GLY A 52 2.38 17.82 22.60
C GLY A 52 2.13 17.68 24.11
N SER A 53 2.18 18.79 24.87
CA SER A 53 1.85 18.84 26.30
C SER A 53 0.40 19.27 26.59
N ALA A 54 -0.26 19.87 25.60
CA ALA A 54 -1.60 20.44 25.72
C ALA A 54 -2.72 19.47 25.26
N VAL A 55 -2.37 18.46 24.44
CA VAL A 55 -3.31 17.50 23.87
C VAL A 55 -3.28 16.16 24.59
N ASN A 56 -4.47 15.59 24.82
CA ASN A 56 -4.63 14.16 25.07
C ASN A 56 -4.89 13.48 23.72
N TRP A 57 -3.82 12.99 23.07
CA TRP A 57 -3.84 12.47 21.70
C TRP A 57 -4.53 11.10 21.63
N LYS A 58 -5.56 11.01 20.77
CA LYS A 58 -6.49 9.86 20.69
C LYS A 58 -6.65 9.30 19.28
N GLN A 59 -5.77 9.68 18.35
CA GLN A 59 -5.72 9.05 17.03
C GLN A 59 -4.95 7.73 17.12
N VAL A 60 -5.29 6.78 16.26
CA VAL A 60 -4.52 5.53 16.12
C VAL A 60 -3.09 5.85 15.64
N ALA A 61 -2.97 6.70 14.62
CA ALA A 61 -1.67 7.17 14.14
C ALA A 61 -0.96 8.08 15.16
N TYR A 62 0.37 7.97 15.23
CA TYR A 62 1.25 8.84 16.02
C TYR A 62 1.02 10.33 15.73
N MET A 63 1.32 11.17 16.73
CA MET A 63 1.29 12.62 16.58
C MET A 63 2.39 13.06 15.59
N PRO A 64 2.07 13.82 14.52
CA PRO A 64 3.09 14.32 13.61
C PRO A 64 4.09 15.23 14.34
N SER A 65 5.39 14.97 14.19
CA SER A 65 6.46 15.75 14.84
C SER A 65 6.34 17.26 14.57
N VAL A 66 5.97 17.62 13.34
CA VAL A 66 5.76 19.00 12.86
C VAL A 66 4.79 19.81 13.74
N VAL A 67 3.83 19.18 14.44
CA VAL A 67 2.90 19.90 15.33
C VAL A 67 3.28 19.87 16.79
N LYS A 68 4.17 18.97 17.23
CA LYS A 68 4.45 18.70 18.65
C LYS A 68 4.84 19.95 19.43
N ASP A 69 5.70 20.76 18.83
CA ASP A 69 6.33 21.93 19.46
C ASP A 69 5.62 23.26 19.10
N ILE A 70 4.54 23.22 18.30
CA ILE A 70 3.73 24.41 18.01
C ILE A 70 3.07 24.87 19.31
N ILE A 71 3.33 26.12 19.71
CA ILE A 71 2.67 26.74 20.86
C ILE A 71 1.20 26.95 20.53
N VAL A 72 0.33 26.31 21.30
CA VAL A 72 -1.12 26.43 21.20
C VAL A 72 -1.53 27.85 21.55
N GLN A 73 -2.34 28.44 20.68
CA GLN A 73 -2.89 29.77 20.83
C GLN A 73 -4.30 29.70 21.41
N GLU A 74 -4.77 30.81 21.97
CA GLU A 74 -6.19 30.99 22.22
C GLU A 74 -6.93 31.17 20.88
N CYS A 75 -8.18 30.73 20.78
CA CYS A 75 -8.99 30.85 19.56
C CYS A 75 -9.43 32.31 19.30
N LYS A 76 -8.48 33.21 19.02
CA LYS A 76 -8.70 34.63 18.70
C LYS A 76 -8.02 34.99 17.37
N PRO A 77 -8.61 35.83 16.50
CA PRO A 77 -8.13 35.99 15.12
C PRO A 77 -6.71 36.55 14.97
N GLU A 78 -6.23 37.33 15.95
CA GLU A 78 -4.92 37.99 15.90
C GLU A 78 -3.78 36.96 15.81
N ALA A 79 -3.92 35.82 16.48
CA ALA A 79 -2.95 34.72 16.46
C ALA A 79 -2.98 33.89 15.15
N PHE A 80 -3.90 34.20 14.24
CA PHE A 80 -4.13 33.47 12.98
C PHE A 80 -4.07 34.39 11.75
N ALA A 81 -3.60 35.63 11.90
CA ALA A 81 -3.56 36.63 10.82
C ALA A 81 -2.73 36.21 9.59
N GLU A 82 -1.78 35.29 9.74
CA GLU A 82 -0.98 34.72 8.64
C GLU A 82 -1.64 33.50 7.96
N CYS A 83 -2.73 32.96 8.51
CA CYS A 83 -3.45 31.83 7.92
C CYS A 83 -4.38 32.31 6.81
N ALA A 84 -4.29 31.70 5.62
CA ALA A 84 -5.23 31.97 4.53
C ALA A 84 -6.53 31.17 4.66
N VAL A 85 -6.50 30.07 5.42
CA VAL A 85 -7.63 29.17 5.68
C VAL A 85 -7.60 28.78 7.15
N VAL A 86 -8.75 28.78 7.81
CA VAL A 86 -8.92 28.33 9.19
C VAL A 86 -9.97 27.22 9.25
N PHE A 87 -9.58 26.04 9.72
CA PHE A 87 -10.48 24.92 9.95
C PHE A 87 -11.02 24.96 11.38
N SER A 88 -12.34 24.96 11.54
CA SER A 88 -12.97 24.91 12.86
C SER A 88 -13.46 23.50 13.18
N GLY A 89 -12.80 22.88 14.16
CA GLY A 89 -13.23 21.67 14.87
C GLY A 89 -13.78 21.98 16.26
N LEU A 90 -14.34 23.18 16.46
CA LEU A 90 -14.91 23.63 17.72
C LEU A 90 -16.28 22.98 18.01
N ASP A 91 -16.60 22.89 19.30
CA ASP A 91 -17.92 22.53 19.78
C ASP A 91 -18.94 23.67 19.54
N ALA A 92 -20.20 23.29 19.35
CA ALA A 92 -21.24 24.19 18.84
C ALA A 92 -21.71 25.28 19.83
N ASP A 93 -21.35 25.16 21.11
CA ASP A 93 -21.60 26.14 22.15
C ASP A 93 -20.68 27.36 22.02
N VAL A 94 -19.40 27.16 21.67
CA VAL A 94 -18.41 28.23 21.51
C VAL A 94 -18.15 28.63 20.05
N ALA A 95 -18.48 27.76 19.08
CA ALA A 95 -18.16 28.00 17.67
C ALA A 95 -18.81 29.27 17.08
N GLY A 96 -20.02 29.65 17.52
CA GLY A 96 -20.77 30.77 16.92
C GLY A 96 -20.03 32.11 16.97
N ASP A 97 -19.63 32.53 18.17
CA ASP A 97 -18.95 33.81 18.38
C ASP A 97 -17.53 33.81 17.80
N ILE A 98 -16.80 32.69 17.98
CA ILE A 98 -15.42 32.55 17.49
C ILE A 98 -15.39 32.57 15.96
N GLU A 99 -16.22 31.78 15.27
CA GLU A 99 -16.25 31.76 13.81
C GLU A 99 -16.71 33.11 13.22
N THR A 100 -17.61 33.81 13.92
CA THR A 100 -17.99 35.19 13.56
C THR A 100 -16.81 36.15 13.67
N ALA A 101 -16.04 36.10 14.76
CA ALA A 101 -14.87 36.94 14.95
C ALA A 101 -13.79 36.68 13.91
N PHE A 102 -13.53 35.41 13.57
CA PHE A 102 -12.58 35.05 12.51
C PHE A 102 -13.05 35.52 11.13
N ARG A 103 -14.35 35.40 10.80
CA ARG A 103 -14.90 35.95 9.56
C ARG A 103 -14.75 37.49 9.51
N ALA A 104 -15.06 38.17 10.61
CA ALA A 104 -14.96 39.63 10.72
C ALA A 104 -13.51 40.14 10.61
N ALA A 105 -12.53 39.33 11.01
CA ALA A 105 -11.09 39.55 10.80
C ALA A 105 -10.61 39.23 9.36
N ASP A 106 -11.52 39.07 8.40
CA ASP A 106 -11.24 38.80 6.99
C ASP A 106 -10.55 37.42 6.73
N LEU A 107 -10.78 36.43 7.60
CA LEU A 107 -10.26 35.06 7.45
C LEU A 107 -11.30 34.09 6.84
N ALA A 108 -10.85 33.16 6.02
CA ALA A 108 -11.71 32.13 5.40
C ALA A 108 -11.85 30.91 6.34
N VAL A 109 -13.06 30.68 6.85
CA VAL A 109 -13.38 29.68 7.87
C VAL A 109 -14.14 28.49 7.27
N PHE A 110 -13.64 27.28 7.50
CA PHE A 110 -14.28 26.03 7.12
C PHE A 110 -14.72 25.28 8.39
N SER A 111 -16.01 25.41 8.69
CA SER A 111 -16.61 24.97 9.95
C SER A 111 -17.17 23.55 9.88
N ASN A 112 -16.92 22.79 10.95
CA ASN A 112 -17.60 21.54 11.26
C ASN A 112 -18.84 21.74 12.15
N ALA A 113 -19.02 22.91 12.76
CA ALA A 113 -20.07 23.20 13.72
C ALA A 113 -21.46 23.32 13.06
N LYS A 114 -22.53 23.25 13.86
CA LYS A 114 -23.93 23.34 13.37
C LYS A 114 -24.40 24.77 13.15
N ASN A 115 -23.72 25.74 13.76
CA ASN A 115 -24.21 27.11 14.02
C ASN A 115 -24.62 27.83 12.74
N PHE A 116 -23.76 27.83 11.71
CA PHE A 116 -24.00 28.52 10.45
C PHE A 116 -24.61 27.64 9.34
N ARG A 117 -24.91 26.35 9.59
CA ARG A 117 -25.44 25.45 8.54
C ARG A 117 -26.77 25.93 7.98
N ARG A 118 -27.60 26.54 8.84
CA ARG A 118 -28.93 27.08 8.51
C ARG A 118 -28.95 28.55 8.10
N ASP A 119 -27.82 29.26 8.17
CA ASP A 119 -27.72 30.66 7.75
C ASP A 119 -27.99 30.77 6.22
N PRO A 120 -28.79 31.75 5.77
CA PRO A 120 -29.21 31.86 4.36
C PRO A 120 -28.09 32.31 3.41
N HIS A 121 -26.98 32.85 3.93
CA HIS A 121 -25.83 33.34 3.16
C HIS A 121 -24.58 32.45 3.33
N VAL A 122 -24.62 31.45 4.21
CA VAL A 122 -23.56 30.45 4.40
C VAL A 122 -23.87 29.16 3.64
N PRO A 123 -22.98 28.69 2.74
CA PRO A 123 -23.18 27.42 2.06
C PRO A 123 -22.91 26.23 2.97
N LEU A 124 -23.74 25.20 2.80
CA LEU A 124 -23.70 23.92 3.49
C LEU A 124 -23.28 22.86 2.48
N ILE A 125 -22.01 22.46 2.47
CA ILE A 125 -21.44 21.72 1.34
C ILE A 125 -21.01 20.31 1.73
N VAL A 126 -21.58 19.33 1.04
CA VAL A 126 -20.99 17.99 0.88
C VAL A 126 -20.17 18.01 -0.42
N PRO A 127 -18.83 17.87 -0.36
CA PRO A 127 -17.96 18.15 -1.51
C PRO A 127 -18.26 17.32 -2.77
N LEU A 128 -18.85 16.14 -2.60
CA LEU A 128 -19.20 15.22 -3.69
C LEU A 128 -20.59 15.46 -4.29
N VAL A 129 -21.36 16.42 -3.75
CA VAL A 129 -22.75 16.70 -4.13
C VAL A 129 -22.88 18.12 -4.67
N ASN A 130 -22.68 19.13 -3.82
CA ASN A 130 -23.05 20.53 -4.10
C ASN A 130 -21.89 21.56 -4.00
N PRO A 131 -20.66 21.30 -4.51
CA PRO A 131 -19.60 22.32 -4.54
C PRO A 131 -19.95 23.53 -5.43
N GLY A 132 -21.05 23.48 -6.18
CA GLY A 132 -21.67 24.62 -6.86
C GLY A 132 -21.99 25.78 -5.90
N HIS A 133 -22.45 25.48 -4.69
CA HIS A 133 -22.93 26.46 -3.70
C HIS A 133 -21.87 27.45 -3.20
N LEU A 134 -20.58 27.24 -3.52
CA LEU A 134 -19.52 28.23 -3.30
C LEU A 134 -19.73 29.57 -4.03
N SER A 135 -20.68 29.70 -4.97
CA SER A 135 -20.95 31.00 -5.63
C SER A 135 -21.46 32.07 -4.66
N ILE A 136 -22.25 31.68 -3.65
CA ILE A 136 -22.87 32.60 -2.68
C ILE A 136 -21.85 33.32 -1.78
N VAL A 137 -20.60 32.82 -1.72
CA VAL A 137 -19.51 33.39 -0.91
C VAL A 137 -19.28 34.88 -1.23
N ARG A 138 -19.45 35.30 -2.50
CA ARG A 138 -19.32 36.72 -2.89
C ARG A 138 -20.41 37.61 -2.28
N GLN A 139 -21.64 37.13 -2.25
CA GLN A 139 -22.76 37.81 -1.59
C GLN A 139 -22.56 37.85 -0.07
N GLN A 140 -22.11 36.75 0.53
CA GLN A 140 -21.78 36.70 1.96
C GLN A 140 -20.70 37.73 2.34
N GLN A 141 -19.69 37.92 1.49
CA GLN A 141 -18.66 38.95 1.64
C GLN A 141 -19.23 40.37 1.50
N ALA A 142 -20.11 40.60 0.53
CA ALA A 142 -20.70 41.91 0.23
C ALA A 142 -21.76 42.36 1.27
N LEU A 143 -22.51 41.42 1.86
CA LEU A 143 -23.51 41.69 2.90
C LEU A 143 -22.90 42.03 4.27
N HIS A 144 -21.62 41.73 4.48
CA HIS A 144 -20.93 42.10 5.72
C HIS A 144 -20.72 43.62 5.82
N SER A 145 -20.72 44.16 7.04
CA SER A 145 -20.52 45.60 7.29
C SER A 145 -19.33 45.80 8.24
N PRO A 146 -18.18 46.33 7.77
CA PRO A 146 -17.87 46.70 6.38
C PRO A 146 -17.71 45.44 5.48
N PRO A 147 -17.84 45.59 4.14
CA PRO A 147 -17.70 44.47 3.21
C PRO A 147 -16.33 43.78 3.31
N LEU A 148 -16.34 42.45 3.33
CA LEU A 148 -15.14 41.62 3.44
C LEU A 148 -14.48 41.44 2.08
N LYS A 149 -13.15 41.27 2.08
CA LYS A 149 -12.35 41.08 0.85
C LYS A 149 -11.89 39.64 0.67
N LYS A 150 -11.79 38.91 1.78
CA LYS A 150 -11.27 37.55 1.88
C LYS A 150 -12.10 36.67 2.83
N GLY A 151 -12.63 37.25 3.91
CA GLY A 151 -13.31 36.50 4.96
C GLY A 151 -14.64 35.91 4.51
N PHE A 152 -14.89 34.65 4.86
CA PHE A 152 -16.16 33.97 4.65
C PHE A 152 -16.25 32.73 5.53
N ILE A 153 -17.45 32.20 5.73
CA ILE A 153 -17.71 30.90 6.35
C ILE A 153 -18.28 29.94 5.31
N VAL A 154 -17.76 28.71 5.27
CA VAL A 154 -18.36 27.53 4.62
C VAL A 154 -18.57 26.47 5.70
N THR A 155 -19.73 25.82 5.72
CA THR A 155 -20.01 24.71 6.63
C THR A 155 -19.99 23.37 5.91
N ASN A 156 -19.47 22.34 6.56
CA ASN A 156 -19.73 20.95 6.15
C ASN A 156 -21.09 20.47 6.68
N ALA A 157 -21.63 19.42 6.08
CA ALA A 157 -22.86 18.79 6.54
C ALA A 157 -22.61 17.83 7.71
N ASN A 158 -23.68 17.36 8.35
CA ASN A 158 -23.55 16.30 9.34
C ASN A 158 -22.99 15.01 8.71
N CYS A 159 -22.31 14.20 9.52
CA CYS A 159 -21.76 12.92 9.10
C CYS A 159 -22.85 11.91 8.69
N SER A 160 -24.00 11.92 9.37
CA SER A 160 -25.20 11.16 9.04
C SER A 160 -25.90 11.67 7.77
N THR A 161 -26.00 12.99 7.60
CA THR A 161 -26.47 13.63 6.35
C THR A 161 -25.61 13.21 5.16
N THR A 162 -24.30 13.42 5.27
CA THR A 162 -23.29 13.09 4.23
C THR A 162 -23.42 11.65 3.74
N ALA A 163 -23.68 10.71 4.65
CA ALA A 163 -23.79 9.28 4.34
C ALA A 163 -24.91 8.93 3.35
N HIS A 164 -26.02 9.68 3.31
CA HIS A 164 -27.16 9.37 2.46
C HIS A 164 -27.41 10.38 1.34
N VAL A 165 -27.02 11.66 1.48
CA VAL A 165 -27.17 12.64 0.39
C VAL A 165 -26.29 12.34 -0.83
N ILE A 166 -25.14 11.68 -0.66
CA ILE A 166 -24.25 11.27 -1.75
C ILE A 166 -24.96 10.32 -2.74
N PRO A 167 -25.53 9.17 -2.31
CA PRO A 167 -26.30 8.31 -3.22
C PRO A 167 -27.60 8.96 -3.71
N LEU A 168 -28.25 9.83 -2.93
CA LEU A 168 -29.46 10.54 -3.39
C LEU A 168 -29.17 11.51 -4.53
N ALA A 169 -28.10 12.30 -4.44
CA ALA A 169 -27.68 13.20 -5.53
C ALA A 169 -27.38 12.45 -6.83
N ALA A 170 -26.80 11.24 -6.72
CA ALA A 170 -26.59 10.37 -7.87
C ALA A 170 -27.91 9.86 -8.48
N LEU A 171 -28.89 9.51 -7.65
CA LEU A 171 -30.22 9.07 -8.07
C LEU A 171 -31.03 10.20 -8.73
N GLU A 172 -31.06 11.40 -8.13
CA GLU A 172 -31.80 12.55 -8.68
C GLU A 172 -31.25 13.00 -10.03
N LYS A 173 -29.92 13.01 -10.18
CA LYS A 173 -29.26 13.43 -11.40
C LYS A 173 -29.57 12.54 -12.62
N GLU A 174 -29.78 11.24 -12.40
CA GLU A 174 -30.03 10.27 -13.48
C GLU A 174 -31.53 10.04 -13.72
N PHE A 175 -32.33 9.96 -12.65
CA PHE A 175 -33.73 9.54 -12.72
C PHE A 175 -34.74 10.68 -12.50
N GLY A 176 -34.26 11.87 -12.12
CA GLY A 176 -35.07 13.02 -11.76
C GLY A 176 -35.46 13.04 -10.27
N PRO A 177 -36.22 14.06 -9.85
CA PRO A 177 -36.46 14.38 -8.43
C PRO A 177 -37.09 13.24 -7.62
N ILE A 178 -36.74 13.20 -6.34
CA ILE A 178 -37.30 12.28 -5.34
C ILE A 178 -38.47 12.97 -4.61
N ASP A 179 -39.64 12.32 -4.61
CA ASP A 179 -40.87 12.78 -3.94
C ASP A 179 -40.85 12.48 -2.43
N THR A 180 -40.28 11.34 -2.04
CA THR A 180 -40.26 10.89 -0.65
C THR A 180 -39.03 10.07 -0.32
N LEU A 181 -38.43 10.39 0.82
CA LEU A 181 -37.28 9.75 1.44
C LEU A 181 -37.66 9.29 2.84
N MET A 182 -37.44 8.00 3.14
CA MET A 182 -37.44 7.47 4.50
C MET A 182 -36.05 6.95 4.82
N VAL A 183 -35.47 7.40 5.93
CA VAL A 183 -34.13 6.99 6.38
C VAL A 183 -34.13 6.62 7.86
N SER A 184 -33.58 5.44 8.17
CA SER A 184 -33.33 5.00 9.55
C SER A 184 -31.84 4.73 9.73
N THR A 185 -31.22 5.35 10.73
CA THR A 185 -29.77 5.34 10.94
C THR A 185 -29.37 4.38 12.05
N MET A 186 -28.19 3.78 11.91
CA MET A 186 -27.44 3.08 12.96
C MET A 186 -26.05 3.71 12.99
N GLN A 187 -25.84 4.60 13.94
CA GLN A 187 -24.66 5.45 14.03
C GLN A 187 -23.68 4.93 15.08
N ALA A 188 -22.41 4.82 14.71
CA ALA A 188 -21.30 4.55 15.62
C ALA A 188 -21.14 5.61 16.74
N ILE A 189 -20.47 5.21 17.82
CA ILE A 189 -20.18 6.07 18.99
C ILE A 189 -19.19 7.20 18.69
N SER A 190 -18.26 7.03 17.75
CA SER A 190 -17.32 8.09 17.34
C SER A 190 -18.00 9.36 16.80
N GLY A 191 -19.25 9.28 16.36
CA GLY A 191 -20.03 10.45 15.94
C GLY A 191 -20.48 11.36 17.10
N ALA A 192 -20.27 10.98 18.37
CA ALA A 192 -20.66 11.76 19.54
C ALA A 192 -19.55 12.69 20.08
N GLY A 193 -18.36 12.70 19.47
CA GLY A 193 -17.22 13.50 19.96
C GLY A 193 -16.53 12.87 21.18
N TYR A 194 -15.97 13.72 22.06
CA TYR A 194 -15.40 13.33 23.35
C TYR A 194 -16.02 14.21 24.46
N PRO A 195 -16.45 13.68 25.62
CA PRO A 195 -16.27 12.31 26.13
C PRO A 195 -16.98 11.21 25.34
N GLY A 196 -17.95 11.57 24.48
CA GLY A 196 -18.61 10.65 23.57
C GLY A 196 -19.83 9.98 24.23
N VAL A 197 -20.09 8.72 23.88
CA VAL A 197 -21.15 7.91 24.49
C VAL A 197 -20.55 7.10 25.64
N PRO A 198 -21.07 7.20 26.89
CA PRO A 198 -20.67 6.34 28.00
C PRO A 198 -20.79 4.85 27.66
N SER A 199 -19.88 4.03 28.19
CA SER A 199 -19.87 2.58 27.94
C SER A 199 -21.16 1.90 28.42
N LEU A 200 -21.65 2.27 29.61
CA LEU A 200 -22.88 1.75 30.20
C LEU A 200 -24.15 2.05 29.37
N ASP A 201 -24.15 3.13 28.59
CA ASP A 201 -25.31 3.50 27.77
C ASP A 201 -25.44 2.63 26.51
N ILE A 202 -24.35 1.99 26.07
CA ILE A 202 -24.25 1.42 24.72
C ILE A 202 -23.74 -0.03 24.64
N ILE A 203 -22.97 -0.52 25.63
CA ILE A 203 -22.56 -1.94 25.66
C ILE A 203 -23.81 -2.83 25.76
N ASP A 204 -23.92 -3.80 24.86
CA ASP A 204 -25.08 -4.70 24.68
C ASP A 204 -26.44 -3.97 24.51
N ASN A 205 -26.42 -2.70 24.08
CA ASN A 205 -27.61 -1.85 24.01
C ASN A 205 -27.70 -1.09 22.67
N VAL A 206 -28.88 -0.56 22.36
CA VAL A 206 -29.11 0.39 21.26
C VAL A 206 -29.87 1.58 21.82
N VAL A 207 -29.35 2.79 21.67
CA VAL A 207 -30.04 4.01 22.10
C VAL A 207 -30.87 4.54 20.92
N PRO A 208 -32.21 4.47 20.94
CA PRO A 208 -33.06 4.75 19.77
C PRO A 208 -33.35 6.25 19.58
N TYR A 209 -32.42 7.11 20.04
CA TYR A 209 -32.55 8.56 19.96
C TYR A 209 -31.18 9.23 19.93
N ILE A 210 -31.00 10.22 19.06
CA ILE A 210 -29.83 11.11 19.04
C ILE A 210 -30.35 12.54 18.94
N SER A 211 -30.08 13.35 19.98
CA SER A 211 -30.69 14.68 20.12
C SER A 211 -30.38 15.62 18.94
N GLY A 212 -31.43 16.14 18.32
CA GLY A 212 -31.36 17.07 17.20
C GLY A 212 -30.82 16.46 15.90
N GLU A 213 -30.73 15.13 15.77
CA GLU A 213 -30.11 14.47 14.61
C GLU A 213 -31.09 14.29 13.44
N GLU A 214 -32.35 13.99 13.74
CA GLU A 214 -33.42 13.78 12.77
C GLU A 214 -33.76 15.10 12.06
N GLU A 215 -33.91 16.19 12.81
CA GLU A 215 -34.20 17.53 12.30
C GLU A 215 -33.00 18.14 11.55
N LYS A 216 -31.78 17.65 11.78
CA LYS A 216 -30.62 17.96 10.93
C LYS A 216 -30.76 17.24 9.59
N ILE A 217 -30.97 15.92 9.60
CA ILE A 217 -31.12 15.13 8.36
C ILE A 217 -32.22 15.69 7.47
N GLU A 218 -33.40 15.97 8.02
CA GLU A 218 -34.57 16.45 7.27
C GLU A 218 -34.39 17.86 6.69
N TRP A 219 -33.61 18.71 7.36
CA TRP A 219 -33.38 20.09 6.92
C TRP A 219 -32.15 20.23 6.02
N GLU A 220 -31.01 19.67 6.44
CA GLU A 220 -29.74 19.76 5.71
C GLU A 220 -29.85 19.13 4.31
N THR A 221 -30.55 17.99 4.19
CA THR A 221 -30.73 17.29 2.90
C THR A 221 -31.40 18.17 1.85
N ARG A 222 -32.42 18.96 2.24
CA ARG A 222 -33.11 19.90 1.34
C ARG A 222 -32.17 21.01 0.87
N LYS A 223 -31.37 21.59 1.78
CA LYS A 223 -30.37 22.59 1.40
C LYS A 223 -29.29 22.00 0.49
N ILE A 224 -28.79 20.80 0.78
CA ILE A 224 -27.66 20.17 0.06
C ILE A 224 -28.05 19.69 -1.35
N LEU A 225 -29.23 19.10 -1.51
CA LEU A 225 -29.73 18.65 -2.83
C LEU A 225 -30.38 19.79 -3.63
N GLY A 226 -30.84 20.84 -2.95
CA GLY A 226 -31.45 22.02 -3.57
C GLY A 226 -30.48 22.84 -4.42
N GLY A 227 -31.07 23.61 -5.33
CA GLY A 227 -30.34 24.55 -6.18
C GLY A 227 -29.93 25.83 -5.45
N ILE A 228 -29.31 26.73 -6.21
CA ILE A 228 -29.40 28.16 -5.96
C ILE A 228 -30.51 28.68 -6.88
N ALA A 229 -31.44 29.47 -6.35
CA ALA A 229 -32.53 30.05 -7.11
C ALA A 229 -32.02 31.12 -8.08
N ASP A 230 -32.58 31.14 -9.29
CA ASP A 230 -32.40 32.24 -10.23
C ASP A 230 -33.26 33.42 -9.75
N VAL A 231 -32.62 34.45 -9.19
CA VAL A 231 -33.27 35.68 -8.74
C VAL A 231 -33.28 36.69 -9.89
N GLU A 232 -34.41 37.38 -10.08
CA GLU A 232 -34.53 38.42 -11.12
C GLU A 232 -33.45 39.52 -10.94
N PRO A 233 -32.87 40.09 -12.02
CA PRO A 233 -31.66 40.93 -11.95
C PRO A 233 -31.75 42.27 -11.20
N GLU A 234 -32.87 42.57 -10.54
CA GLU A 234 -33.24 43.88 -10.01
C GLU A 234 -32.77 44.13 -8.56
N GLN A 235 -32.23 43.10 -7.87
CA GLN A 235 -31.68 43.23 -6.52
C GLN A 235 -30.17 42.97 -6.48
N LEU A 236 -29.40 44.05 -6.68
CA LEU A 236 -27.94 44.08 -6.53
C LEU A 236 -27.53 44.51 -5.12
N VAL A 237 -26.56 43.81 -4.53
CA VAL A 237 -25.84 44.23 -3.32
C VAL A 237 -24.36 44.41 -3.67
N GLY A 238 -23.97 45.66 -3.93
CA GLY A 238 -22.68 45.96 -4.55
C GLY A 238 -22.59 45.39 -5.96
N ASP A 239 -21.47 44.74 -6.29
CA ASP A 239 -21.24 44.09 -7.60
C ASP A 239 -21.85 42.67 -7.70
N ALA A 240 -22.63 42.22 -6.70
CA ALA A 240 -23.17 40.86 -6.63
C ALA A 240 -24.70 40.84 -6.79
N VAL A 241 -25.18 39.92 -7.63
CA VAL A 241 -26.60 39.53 -7.70
C VAL A 241 -26.96 38.77 -6.42
N MET A 242 -28.06 39.13 -5.79
CA MET A 242 -28.58 38.37 -4.65
C MET A 242 -28.98 36.96 -5.10
N GLN A 243 -28.44 35.95 -4.42
CA GLN A 243 -28.75 34.55 -4.61
C GLN A 243 -29.43 34.00 -3.34
N GLU A 244 -30.37 33.08 -3.53
CA GLU A 244 -31.02 32.34 -2.44
C GLU A 244 -30.84 30.83 -2.67
N PHE A 245 -30.86 30.03 -1.59
CA PHE A 245 -30.93 28.57 -1.74
C PHE A 245 -32.36 28.16 -2.07
N ASP A 246 -32.58 27.42 -3.15
CA ASP A 246 -33.93 26.95 -3.53
C ASP A 246 -34.51 25.97 -2.51
N MET A 247 -33.66 25.31 -1.69
CA MET A 247 -34.08 24.34 -0.66
C MET A 247 -34.93 23.18 -1.22
N HIS A 248 -34.79 22.88 -2.53
CA HIS A 248 -35.58 21.89 -3.27
C HIS A 248 -37.08 22.27 -3.34
N ALA A 249 -37.41 23.58 -3.33
CA ALA A 249 -38.77 24.09 -3.31
C ALA A 249 -39.53 23.84 -4.62
N HIS A 250 -38.83 23.81 -5.77
CA HIS A 250 -39.47 23.49 -7.04
C HIS A 250 -39.98 22.04 -7.14
N THR A 251 -39.41 21.10 -6.37
CA THR A 251 -39.74 19.67 -6.45
C THR A 251 -39.85 18.99 -5.07
N PRO A 252 -40.71 19.48 -4.15
CA PRO A 252 -40.57 19.31 -2.70
C PRO A 252 -40.27 17.90 -2.18
N LEU A 253 -39.02 17.70 -1.73
CA LEU A 253 -38.56 16.45 -1.11
C LEU A 253 -39.11 16.29 0.33
N LYS A 254 -40.00 15.31 0.50
CA LYS A 254 -40.52 14.87 1.81
C LYS A 254 -39.53 13.90 2.45
N ILE A 255 -39.12 14.16 3.69
CA ILE A 255 -38.12 13.37 4.40
C ILE A 255 -38.72 12.97 5.74
N SER A 256 -38.48 11.73 6.15
CA SER A 256 -38.70 11.24 7.51
C SER A 256 -37.45 10.49 7.96
N ALA A 257 -36.88 10.95 9.07
CA ALA A 257 -35.68 10.36 9.68
C ALA A 257 -36.00 9.61 10.98
N SER A 258 -35.14 8.64 11.33
CA SER A 258 -35.10 8.00 12.65
C SER A 258 -33.64 7.68 12.99
N CYS A 259 -33.11 8.19 14.10
CA CYS A 259 -31.68 8.15 14.39
C CYS A 259 -31.32 7.35 15.65
N ASN A 260 -30.55 6.27 15.48
CA ASN A 260 -30.23 5.32 16.54
C ASN A 260 -28.71 5.21 16.73
N ARG A 261 -28.24 5.10 17.98
CA ARG A 261 -26.84 4.81 18.34
C ARG A 261 -26.66 3.31 18.56
N VAL A 262 -25.58 2.74 18.01
CA VAL A 262 -25.24 1.32 18.13
C VAL A 262 -23.80 1.13 18.66
N PRO A 263 -23.46 -0.04 19.26
CA PRO A 263 -22.13 -0.34 19.80
C PRO A 263 -21.12 -0.66 18.69
N VAL A 264 -20.89 0.32 17.82
CA VAL A 264 -19.94 0.29 16.72
C VAL A 264 -18.99 1.46 16.90
N THR A 265 -17.69 1.23 16.80
CA THR A 265 -16.65 2.25 17.03
C THR A 265 -16.65 3.31 15.92
N VAL A 266 -16.60 2.90 14.65
CA VAL A 266 -16.60 3.76 13.46
C VAL A 266 -17.51 3.18 12.38
N GLY A 267 -18.25 4.03 11.68
CA GLY A 267 -19.19 3.68 10.61
C GLY A 267 -20.59 4.19 10.91
N HIS A 268 -21.25 4.77 9.92
CA HIS A 268 -22.66 5.19 10.00
C HIS A 268 -23.43 4.46 8.90
N MET A 269 -24.36 3.59 9.31
CA MET A 269 -25.21 2.84 8.40
C MET A 269 -26.59 3.52 8.28
N MET A 270 -27.10 3.61 7.06
CA MET A 270 -28.34 4.28 6.69
C MET A 270 -29.24 3.30 5.94
N ASN A 271 -30.37 2.92 6.50
CA ASN A 271 -31.41 2.17 5.80
C ASN A 271 -32.30 3.16 5.05
N VAL A 272 -32.16 3.22 3.73
CA VAL A 272 -32.79 4.25 2.88
C VAL A 272 -33.85 3.65 1.98
N SER A 273 -35.04 4.27 1.94
CA SER A 273 -36.10 3.97 0.97
C SER A 273 -36.54 5.26 0.26
N VAL A 274 -36.68 5.21 -1.06
CA VAL A 274 -36.97 6.37 -1.92
C VAL A 274 -38.16 6.11 -2.83
N LYS A 275 -38.88 7.20 -3.11
CA LYS A 275 -39.95 7.29 -4.11
C LYS A 275 -39.63 8.40 -5.11
N PHE A 276 -39.68 8.11 -6.40
CA PHE A 276 -39.38 9.07 -7.46
C PHE A 276 -40.64 9.83 -7.90
N SER A 277 -40.47 11.10 -8.26
CA SER A 277 -41.52 11.92 -8.87
C SER A 277 -41.80 11.45 -10.30
N ARG A 278 -40.76 11.08 -11.05
CA ARG A 278 -40.86 10.57 -12.43
C ARG A 278 -41.43 9.15 -12.45
N ARG A 279 -42.30 8.88 -13.42
CA ARG A 279 -42.91 7.56 -13.67
C ARG A 279 -42.63 7.08 -15.10
N PRO A 280 -42.43 5.76 -15.35
CA PRO A 280 -42.25 4.71 -14.34
C PRO A 280 -40.96 4.92 -13.51
N PRO A 281 -40.89 4.42 -12.27
CA PRO A 281 -39.68 4.51 -11.47
C PRO A 281 -38.55 3.66 -12.08
N PRO A 282 -37.28 3.98 -11.81
CA PRO A 282 -36.15 3.15 -12.25
C PRO A 282 -36.23 1.74 -11.67
N SER A 283 -35.85 0.73 -12.47
CA SER A 283 -35.75 -0.64 -11.97
C SER A 283 -34.61 -0.75 -10.95
N PRO A 284 -34.62 -1.76 -10.05
CA PRO A 284 -33.50 -2.00 -9.17
C PRO A 284 -32.18 -2.30 -9.89
N GLN A 285 -32.22 -2.82 -11.14
CA GLN A 285 -31.01 -2.96 -11.97
C GLN A 285 -30.55 -1.62 -12.54
N GLN A 286 -31.45 -0.65 -12.81
CA GLN A 286 -31.10 0.69 -13.27
C GLN A 286 -30.56 1.56 -12.13
N GLY A 287 -31.20 1.56 -10.95
CA GLY A 287 -30.66 2.20 -9.75
C GLY A 287 -29.30 1.62 -9.32
N ALA A 288 -29.10 0.32 -9.54
CA ALA A 288 -27.80 -0.34 -9.48
C ALA A 288 -26.81 0.12 -10.58
N HIS A 289 -27.29 0.44 -11.79
CA HIS A 289 -26.42 0.80 -12.93
C HIS A 289 -25.79 2.20 -12.84
N LEU A 290 -26.02 2.94 -11.76
CA LEU A 290 -25.38 4.22 -11.41
C LEU A 290 -23.84 4.19 -11.26
N ARG A 291 -23.16 3.15 -11.74
CA ARG A 291 -21.70 2.96 -11.81
C ARG A 291 -20.97 3.98 -12.70
N ARG A 292 -21.55 5.16 -13.00
CA ARG A 292 -21.09 6.00 -14.11
C ARG A 292 -21.13 7.53 -13.93
N CYS A 293 -21.35 8.07 -12.73
CA CYS A 293 -20.95 9.45 -12.46
C CYS A 293 -19.42 9.56 -12.29
N LYS A 294 -18.72 9.81 -13.43
CA LYS A 294 -17.28 10.11 -13.58
C LYS A 294 -16.28 9.17 -12.85
N ARG A 295 -15.84 8.13 -13.59
CA ARG A 295 -14.57 7.36 -13.43
C ARG A 295 -14.16 6.99 -11.98
N SER A 296 -14.86 6.03 -11.38
CA SER A 296 -14.32 5.16 -10.33
C SER A 296 -14.35 3.70 -10.80
N ARG A 297 -13.24 2.96 -10.60
CA ARG A 297 -13.15 1.52 -10.93
C ARG A 297 -13.72 0.70 -9.77
N TYR A 298 -14.34 -0.44 -10.09
CA TYR A 298 -14.84 -1.40 -9.12
C TYR A 298 -13.92 -2.61 -9.03
N THR A 299 -13.55 -2.99 -7.80
CA THR A 299 -13.24 -4.39 -7.45
C THR A 299 -14.55 -5.19 -7.37
N ARG A 300 -14.50 -6.50 -7.65
CA ARG A 300 -15.62 -7.42 -7.43
C ARG A 300 -15.28 -8.36 -6.27
N SER A 301 -15.76 -8.03 -5.08
CA SER A 301 -15.81 -8.99 -3.97
C SER A 301 -16.73 -10.17 -4.35
N GLN A 302 -16.30 -11.39 -4.04
CA GLN A 302 -17.15 -12.58 -4.02
C GLN A 302 -17.00 -13.30 -2.68
N THR A 303 -17.90 -13.02 -1.73
CA THR A 303 -18.39 -13.98 -0.73
C THR A 303 -19.76 -13.53 -0.22
N GLY A 304 -20.77 -14.41 -0.25
CA GLY A 304 -21.97 -14.30 0.60
C GLY A 304 -23.12 -13.36 0.19
N ARG A 305 -24.04 -13.85 -0.66
CA ARG A 305 -25.51 -13.51 -0.78
C ARG A 305 -26.01 -12.04 -0.76
N SER A 306 -25.18 -11.01 -0.66
CA SER A 306 -25.54 -9.60 -0.67
C SER A 306 -24.84 -8.90 -1.84
N ARG A 307 -25.60 -8.24 -2.73
CA ARG A 307 -25.00 -7.39 -3.78
C ARG A 307 -24.64 -6.03 -3.17
N GLU A 308 -23.37 -5.83 -2.93
CA GLU A 308 -22.79 -4.57 -2.46
C GLU A 308 -22.38 -3.68 -3.64
N TRP A 309 -22.65 -2.38 -3.50
CA TRP A 309 -22.14 -1.30 -4.34
C TRP A 309 -21.21 -0.45 -3.51
N THR A 310 -20.27 0.23 -4.15
CA THR A 310 -19.43 1.23 -3.49
C THR A 310 -19.28 2.46 -4.35
N VAL A 311 -19.59 3.61 -3.78
CA VAL A 311 -19.30 4.94 -4.35
C VAL A 311 -17.95 5.38 -3.79
N HIS A 312 -16.87 4.85 -4.36
CA HIS A 312 -15.50 5.25 -4.01
C HIS A 312 -15.13 6.61 -4.62
N THR A 313 -14.56 7.49 -3.80
CA THR A 313 -13.59 8.51 -4.23
C THR A 313 -12.18 7.89 -4.37
N ARG A 314 -11.23 8.61 -4.98
CA ARG A 314 -9.89 8.05 -5.28
C ARG A 314 -9.05 7.70 -4.04
N THR A 315 -9.28 8.42 -2.94
CA THR A 315 -8.87 8.01 -1.59
C THR A 315 -9.98 7.18 -0.96
N ALA A 316 -9.67 6.15 -0.17
CA ALA A 316 -10.62 5.23 0.49
C ALA A 316 -11.55 5.92 1.53
N ARG A 317 -12.37 6.86 1.07
CA ARG A 317 -13.14 7.85 1.85
C ARG A 317 -14.49 8.12 1.15
N GLY A 318 -15.14 7.04 0.72
CA GLY A 318 -16.41 7.07 -0.02
C GLY A 318 -17.59 6.54 0.78
N VAL A 319 -18.74 6.40 0.11
CA VAL A 319 -19.96 5.80 0.68
C VAL A 319 -20.21 4.45 0.03
N ASN A 320 -20.30 3.39 0.82
CA ASN A 320 -20.75 2.09 0.35
C ASN A 320 -22.28 2.07 0.29
N VAL A 321 -22.87 1.35 -0.66
CA VAL A 321 -24.32 1.21 -0.83
C VAL A 321 -24.66 -0.27 -1.05
N GLY A 322 -25.19 -0.97 -0.06
CA GLY A 322 -25.60 -2.38 -0.16
C GLY A 322 -27.07 -2.59 -0.52
N ARG A 323 -27.40 -3.81 -0.95
CA ARG A 323 -28.77 -4.37 -0.96
C ARG A 323 -29.82 -3.58 -1.76
N VAL A 324 -29.42 -2.87 -2.82
CA VAL A 324 -30.34 -2.14 -3.73
C VAL A 324 -31.38 -3.10 -4.30
N ARG A 325 -32.67 -2.84 -4.02
CA ARG A 325 -33.81 -3.69 -4.41
C ARG A 325 -35.11 -2.88 -4.47
N GLN A 326 -36.14 -3.44 -5.07
CA GLN A 326 -37.48 -2.84 -5.08
C GLN A 326 -37.99 -2.64 -3.64
N CYS A 327 -38.59 -1.49 -3.37
CA CYS A 327 -39.41 -1.31 -2.18
C CYS A 327 -40.86 -1.70 -2.51
N PRO A 328 -41.54 -2.53 -1.70
CA PRO A 328 -42.97 -2.81 -1.90
C PRO A 328 -43.91 -1.65 -1.55
N VAL A 329 -43.40 -0.59 -0.90
CA VAL A 329 -44.19 0.56 -0.40
C VAL A 329 -43.84 1.86 -1.15
N LEU A 330 -42.54 2.08 -1.38
CA LEU A 330 -42.02 3.16 -2.22
C LEU A 330 -41.51 2.56 -3.54
N ASP A 331 -40.43 3.07 -4.13
CA ASP A 331 -39.88 2.52 -5.39
C ASP A 331 -38.62 1.69 -5.15
N ILE A 332 -37.56 2.28 -4.59
CA ILE A 332 -36.27 1.59 -4.35
C ILE A 332 -35.93 1.65 -2.86
N LYS A 333 -35.28 0.62 -2.33
CA LYS A 333 -34.62 0.65 -1.02
C LYS A 333 -33.22 0.04 -1.06
N PHE A 334 -32.33 0.62 -0.26
CA PHE A 334 -30.92 0.24 -0.16
C PHE A 334 -30.40 0.50 1.27
N VAL A 335 -29.17 0.07 1.53
CA VAL A 335 -28.43 0.39 2.75
C VAL A 335 -27.23 1.23 2.32
N ALA A 336 -26.91 2.34 2.96
CA ALA A 336 -25.64 3.05 2.77
C ALA A 336 -24.76 2.91 4.02
N LEU A 337 -23.44 2.90 3.86
CA LEU A 337 -22.45 2.85 4.93
C LEU A 337 -21.33 3.85 4.63
N ALA A 338 -21.17 4.83 5.50
CA ALA A 338 -20.12 5.84 5.40
C ALA A 338 -19.20 5.79 6.63
N ASP A 339 -17.91 6.02 6.41
CA ASP A 339 -16.96 6.29 7.50
C ASP A 339 -17.18 7.72 8.01
N ASN A 340 -17.86 7.85 9.15
CA ASN A 340 -18.24 9.14 9.75
C ASN A 340 -17.04 9.98 10.22
N VAL A 341 -15.91 9.35 10.54
CA VAL A 341 -14.68 10.04 10.98
C VAL A 341 -13.87 10.51 9.77
N SER A 342 -13.90 9.73 8.68
CA SER A 342 -13.25 10.06 7.42
C SER A 342 -14.05 11.08 6.62
N ILE A 343 -15.17 10.71 5.98
CA ILE A 343 -15.90 11.61 5.08
C ILE A 343 -16.79 12.61 5.82
N GLY A 344 -17.27 12.26 7.02
CA GLY A 344 -18.32 13.00 7.72
C GLY A 344 -17.89 14.29 8.45
N ALA A 345 -16.59 14.57 8.56
CA ALA A 345 -16.08 15.72 9.31
C ALA A 345 -14.86 16.38 8.61
N ALA A 346 -13.65 16.21 9.18
CA ALA A 346 -12.44 16.92 8.77
C ALA A 346 -12.11 16.80 7.28
N THR A 347 -12.25 15.61 6.67
CA THR A 347 -11.96 15.45 5.22
C THR A 347 -12.89 16.30 4.36
N SER A 348 -14.19 16.38 4.68
CA SER A 348 -15.11 17.21 3.88
C SER A 348 -14.76 18.68 3.97
N SER A 349 -14.34 19.18 5.14
CA SER A 349 -13.87 20.56 5.27
C SER A 349 -12.58 20.82 4.49
N ILE A 350 -11.62 19.87 4.49
CA ILE A 350 -10.40 19.98 3.67
C ILE A 350 -10.73 20.02 2.17
N ILE A 351 -11.57 19.11 1.66
CA ILE A 351 -11.95 19.10 0.23
C ILE A 351 -12.76 20.36 -0.13
N ASN A 352 -13.61 20.88 0.78
CA ASN A 352 -14.29 22.16 0.56
C ASN A 352 -13.30 23.33 0.44
N ALA A 353 -12.23 23.35 1.25
CA ALA A 353 -11.15 24.33 1.12
C ALA A 353 -10.35 24.14 -0.17
N GLU A 354 -10.08 22.90 -0.59
CA GLU A 354 -9.47 22.60 -1.89
C GLU A 354 -10.31 23.18 -3.05
N PHE A 355 -11.63 22.98 -3.03
CA PHE A 355 -12.54 23.55 -4.04
C PHE A 355 -12.57 25.07 -4.03
N ALA A 356 -12.55 25.73 -2.87
CA ALA A 356 -12.53 27.19 -2.77
C ALA A 356 -11.24 27.79 -3.37
N VAL A 357 -10.08 27.18 -3.10
CA VAL A 357 -8.79 27.54 -3.70
C VAL A 357 -8.83 27.34 -5.22
N LEU A 358 -9.35 26.20 -5.69
CA LEU A 358 -9.41 25.86 -7.11
C LEU A 358 -10.39 26.74 -7.91
N LYS A 359 -11.45 27.26 -7.27
CA LYS A 359 -12.41 28.18 -7.89
C LYS A 359 -11.98 29.65 -7.88
N GLY A 360 -10.90 30.01 -7.20
CA GLY A 360 -10.50 31.40 -7.03
C GLY A 360 -11.52 32.21 -6.21
N CYS A 361 -11.92 31.66 -5.05
CA CYS A 361 -12.63 32.46 -4.06
C CYS A 361 -11.67 33.54 -3.52
N ARG A 362 -12.00 34.83 -3.72
CA ARG A 362 -11.20 35.97 -3.27
C ARG A 362 -10.87 35.80 -1.79
N GLY A 363 -9.57 35.81 -1.48
CA GLY A 363 -9.03 35.53 -0.15
C GLY A 363 -8.09 34.34 -0.08
N VAL A 364 -8.31 33.32 -0.91
CA VAL A 364 -7.49 32.09 -0.96
C VAL A 364 -6.70 31.96 -2.28
N GLU A 365 -6.55 33.07 -3.00
CA GLU A 365 -5.85 33.15 -4.28
C GLU A 365 -4.32 33.22 -4.11
N LEU A 366 -3.59 32.49 -4.96
CA LEU A 366 -2.15 32.62 -5.14
C LEU A 366 -1.86 33.81 -6.08
N ARG A 367 -0.91 34.68 -5.73
CA ARG A 367 -0.36 35.68 -6.67
C ARG A 367 0.40 34.96 -7.80
N VAL A 368 -0.26 34.73 -8.93
CA VAL A 368 0.34 34.16 -10.14
C VAL A 368 0.05 35.08 -11.34
N CYS A 369 1.07 35.37 -12.14
CA CYS A 369 0.92 36.22 -13.32
C CYS A 369 -0.01 35.59 -14.37
N LYS A 370 -0.76 36.43 -15.09
CA LYS A 370 -1.73 36.00 -16.11
C LYS A 370 -1.04 35.33 -17.31
N SER A 371 -1.51 34.15 -17.69
CA SER A 371 -1.52 33.69 -19.10
C SER A 371 -2.65 32.68 -19.34
N SER A 372 -3.53 33.00 -20.29
CA SER A 372 -4.44 32.12 -21.08
C SER A 372 -4.86 30.76 -20.48
N GLY A 373 -6.16 30.59 -20.25
CA GLY A 373 -6.73 29.38 -19.66
C GLY A 373 -6.94 28.21 -20.61
N ASP A 374 -7.16 27.03 -20.04
CA ASP A 374 -7.84 25.91 -20.70
C ASP A 374 -8.48 24.93 -19.69
N SER A 375 -9.29 24.00 -20.19
CA SER A 375 -10.36 23.30 -19.46
C SER A 375 -9.96 22.23 -18.40
N PHE A 376 -10.89 21.98 -17.47
CA PHE A 376 -10.65 21.32 -16.18
C PHE A 376 -11.17 19.85 -16.15
N ALA A 377 -10.35 18.88 -16.59
CA ALA A 377 -10.82 17.47 -16.68
C ALA A 377 -9.78 16.33 -16.49
N SER A 378 -8.49 16.61 -16.28
CA SER A 378 -7.42 15.61 -16.55
C SER A 378 -6.54 15.14 -15.37
N ARG A 379 -6.68 15.69 -14.14
CA ARG A 379 -5.63 15.61 -13.10
C ARG A 379 -5.82 14.54 -12.00
N ASP A 380 -6.62 13.51 -12.27
CA ASP A 380 -7.11 12.55 -11.26
C ASP A 380 -6.45 11.16 -11.29
N ARG A 381 -5.12 11.07 -11.43
CA ARG A 381 -4.41 9.77 -11.54
C ARG A 381 -3.36 9.48 -10.47
N GLU A 382 -2.47 10.41 -10.15
CA GLU A 382 -1.23 10.09 -9.41
C GLU A 382 -1.45 9.57 -7.98
N PHE A 383 -2.44 10.10 -7.25
CA PHE A 383 -2.80 9.68 -5.88
C PHE A 383 -3.22 8.20 -5.72
N PHE A 384 -3.42 7.43 -6.80
CA PHE A 384 -3.92 6.05 -6.72
C PHE A 384 -2.85 4.98 -6.45
N ALA A 385 -1.57 5.23 -6.77
CA ALA A 385 -0.57 4.16 -6.79
C ALA A 385 -0.22 3.63 -5.39
N MET A 386 -0.07 4.51 -4.40
CA MET A 386 0.42 4.14 -3.07
C MET A 386 -0.58 3.32 -2.24
N SER A 387 -1.89 3.48 -2.46
CA SER A 387 -2.91 2.73 -1.70
C SER A 387 -3.09 1.29 -2.17
N ASP A 388 -2.76 0.98 -3.42
CA ASP A 388 -2.97 -0.35 -4.01
C ASP A 388 -1.82 -1.32 -3.64
N ALA A 389 -0.58 -0.81 -3.51
CA ALA A 389 0.56 -1.58 -3.02
C ALA A 389 0.40 -1.99 -1.55
N ALA A 390 0.01 -1.06 -0.67
CA ALA A 390 -0.27 -1.34 0.74
C ALA A 390 -1.40 -2.38 0.90
N LEU A 391 -2.45 -2.30 0.06
CA LEU A 391 -3.53 -3.29 0.05
C LEU A 391 -3.02 -4.68 -0.36
N LYS A 392 -2.20 -4.78 -1.42
CA LYS A 392 -1.61 -6.05 -1.88
C LYS A 392 -0.67 -6.69 -0.86
N ALA A 393 0.18 -5.90 -0.21
CA ALA A 393 1.05 -6.37 0.88
C ALA A 393 0.21 -6.94 2.04
N SER A 394 -0.82 -6.22 2.49
CA SER A 394 -1.72 -6.67 3.57
C SER A 394 -2.51 -7.95 3.22
N ILE A 395 -2.79 -8.19 1.94
CA ILE A 395 -3.43 -9.43 1.47
C ILE A 395 -2.43 -10.60 1.51
N PHE A 396 -1.21 -10.41 1.01
CA PHE A 396 -0.18 -11.45 1.04
C PHE A 396 0.24 -11.81 2.48
N GLN A 397 0.40 -10.82 3.35
CA GLN A 397 0.66 -10.99 4.79
C GLN A 397 -0.38 -11.89 5.47
N ARG A 398 -1.67 -11.78 5.10
CA ARG A 398 -2.75 -12.61 5.65
C ARG A 398 -2.82 -14.02 5.06
N LEU A 399 -2.47 -14.20 3.79
CA LEU A 399 -2.53 -15.50 3.11
C LEU A 399 -1.31 -16.38 3.40
N HIS A 400 -0.13 -15.77 3.57
CA HIS A 400 1.14 -16.47 3.75
C HIS A 400 2.01 -15.80 4.84
N PRO A 401 1.56 -15.77 6.11
CA PRO A 401 2.18 -14.99 7.17
C PRO A 401 3.65 -15.41 7.44
N ARG A 402 3.95 -16.72 7.55
CA ARG A 402 5.34 -17.18 7.75
C ARG A 402 6.26 -16.77 6.59
N ALA A 403 5.85 -17.04 5.35
CA ALA A 403 6.63 -16.68 4.16
C ALA A 403 6.70 -15.16 3.87
N TYR A 404 5.89 -14.35 4.55
CA TYR A 404 6.04 -12.90 4.58
C TYR A 404 7.14 -12.51 5.55
N LEU A 405 7.11 -13.01 6.80
CA LEU A 405 8.16 -12.76 7.80
C LEU A 405 9.54 -13.27 7.35
N GLU A 406 9.63 -14.49 6.78
CA GLU A 406 10.86 -15.08 6.22
C GLU A 406 11.55 -14.14 5.20
N ARG A 407 10.78 -13.42 4.37
CA ARG A 407 11.36 -12.50 3.37
C ARG A 407 11.92 -11.22 3.97
N PHE A 408 11.33 -10.77 5.07
CA PHE A 408 11.80 -9.60 5.80
C PHE A 408 13.06 -9.95 6.59
N VAL A 409 13.03 -11.07 7.34
CA VAL A 409 14.21 -11.59 8.06
C VAL A 409 15.38 -11.92 7.12
N ALA A 410 15.12 -12.41 5.89
CA ALA A 410 16.18 -12.66 4.91
C ALA A 410 16.85 -11.40 4.31
N GLU A 411 16.29 -10.21 4.53
CA GLU A 411 16.80 -8.91 4.08
C GLU A 411 17.28 -8.04 5.27
N ASP A 412 17.50 -8.64 6.45
CA ASP A 412 17.91 -8.00 7.72
C ASP A 412 16.99 -6.86 8.22
N VAL A 413 15.70 -6.87 7.84
CA VAL A 413 14.72 -5.81 8.17
C VAL A 413 13.37 -6.42 8.55
N ARG A 414 12.75 -5.97 9.64
CA ARG A 414 11.42 -6.47 10.06
C ARG A 414 10.27 -5.87 9.22
N PRO A 415 9.06 -6.48 9.20
CA PRO A 415 7.93 -5.98 8.41
C PRO A 415 7.44 -4.57 8.75
N ASP A 416 7.77 -4.06 9.94
CA ASP A 416 7.50 -2.70 10.42
C ASP A 416 8.67 -1.71 10.18
N GLY A 417 9.78 -2.19 9.60
CA GLY A 417 10.99 -1.43 9.33
C GLY A 417 12.02 -1.40 10.47
N ARG A 418 11.78 -2.10 11.59
CA ARG A 418 12.75 -2.20 12.69
C ARG A 418 13.90 -3.16 12.39
N ALA A 419 15.03 -2.96 13.06
CA ALA A 419 16.09 -3.96 13.20
C ALA A 419 15.65 -5.08 14.18
N PHE A 420 16.41 -6.18 14.21
CA PHE A 420 16.08 -7.35 15.04
C PHE A 420 16.17 -7.09 16.55
N ASP A 421 17.04 -6.17 16.98
CA ASP A 421 17.27 -5.75 18.37
C ASP A 421 16.45 -4.51 18.79
N ALA A 422 15.74 -3.87 17.84
CA ALA A 422 15.05 -2.60 18.08
C ALA A 422 13.67 -2.77 18.74
N TRP A 423 13.45 -2.03 19.82
CA TRP A 423 12.21 -2.01 20.62
C TRP A 423 11.21 -0.96 20.08
N ARG A 424 9.90 -1.15 20.32
CA ARG A 424 8.88 -0.12 20.05
C ARG A 424 8.93 0.99 21.09
N ASP A 425 8.53 2.21 20.68
CA ASP A 425 8.40 3.35 21.59
C ASP A 425 7.43 3.05 22.73
N VAL A 426 7.83 3.40 23.96
CA VAL A 426 6.99 3.31 25.16
C VAL A 426 6.49 4.70 25.55
N SER A 427 5.18 4.81 25.78
CA SER A 427 4.57 5.99 26.40
C SER A 427 3.75 5.59 27.62
N VAL A 428 3.89 6.35 28.71
CA VAL A 428 3.25 6.10 30.01
C VAL A 428 2.51 7.36 30.44
N ASN A 429 1.23 7.22 30.81
CA ASN A 429 0.38 8.30 31.29
C ASN A 429 -0.28 7.90 32.63
N VAL A 430 0.29 8.42 33.71
CA VAL A 430 -0.06 8.11 35.10
C VAL A 430 -1.24 8.97 35.57
N GLY A 431 -2.09 8.46 36.46
CA GLY A 431 -3.30 9.16 36.93
C GLY A 431 -4.44 9.18 35.90
N SER A 432 -4.49 8.19 35.01
CA SER A 432 -5.47 8.12 33.91
C SER A 432 -6.93 7.86 34.35
N ILE A 433 -7.15 7.29 35.54
CA ILE A 433 -8.48 6.97 36.11
C ILE A 433 -8.61 7.67 37.47
N SER A 434 -9.39 8.76 37.51
CA SER A 434 -9.56 9.58 38.72
C SER A 434 -10.37 8.93 39.86
N THR A 435 -10.91 7.73 39.65
CA THR A 435 -11.69 6.96 40.64
C THR A 435 -10.92 5.77 41.24
N ALA A 436 -9.70 5.51 40.78
CA ALA A 436 -8.81 4.48 41.31
C ALA A 436 -7.87 5.05 42.38
N ASN A 437 -7.27 4.19 43.23
CA ASN A 437 -6.27 4.59 44.21
C ASN A 437 -4.92 4.95 43.57
N GLY A 438 -4.64 4.35 42.41
CA GLY A 438 -3.56 4.69 41.47
C GLY A 438 -3.92 4.14 40.09
N SER A 439 -3.39 4.71 39.01
CA SER A 439 -3.72 4.26 37.66
C SER A 439 -2.65 4.63 36.62
N ALA A 440 -2.58 3.86 35.53
CA ALA A 440 -1.73 4.16 34.40
C ALA A 440 -2.36 3.71 33.07
N LEU A 441 -2.10 4.48 32.02
CA LEU A 441 -2.29 4.09 30.62
C LEU A 441 -0.90 3.94 30.01
N VAL A 442 -0.55 2.76 29.53
CA VAL A 442 0.73 2.47 28.88
C VAL A 442 0.49 2.02 27.45
N ARG A 443 1.33 2.51 26.54
CA ARG A 443 1.33 2.11 25.14
C ARG A 443 2.77 1.79 24.70
N LEU A 444 2.99 0.52 24.36
CA LEU A 444 4.20 -0.06 23.78
C LEU A 444 3.94 -0.26 22.28
N GLY A 445 4.36 0.70 21.45
CA GLY A 445 3.96 0.78 20.05
C GLY A 445 2.45 0.92 19.88
N GLU A 446 1.78 -0.10 19.35
CA GLU A 446 0.31 -0.14 19.27
C GLU A 446 -0.33 -0.89 20.46
N THR A 447 0.40 -1.76 21.18
CA THR A 447 -0.12 -2.49 22.34
C THR A 447 -0.42 -1.51 23.46
N THR A 448 -1.68 -1.43 23.88
CA THR A 448 -2.18 -0.42 24.82
C THR A 448 -2.88 -1.07 26.01
N ILE A 449 -2.35 -0.87 27.21
CA ILE A 449 -2.88 -1.36 28.49
C ILE A 449 -3.35 -0.18 29.34
N VAL A 450 -4.53 -0.31 29.95
CA VAL A 450 -4.95 0.55 31.06
C VAL A 450 -4.94 -0.29 32.33
N CYS A 451 -4.28 0.20 33.38
CA CYS A 451 -4.27 -0.41 34.70
C CYS A 451 -4.86 0.55 35.74
N GLY A 452 -5.66 0.01 36.65
CA GLY A 452 -6.18 0.69 37.83
C GLY A 452 -5.92 -0.16 39.07
N VAL A 453 -5.48 0.50 40.15
CA VAL A 453 -5.32 -0.13 41.47
C VAL A 453 -6.47 0.28 42.36
N LYS A 454 -7.11 -0.70 43.00
CA LYS A 454 -8.19 -0.50 43.97
C LYS A 454 -7.83 -1.17 45.29
N ALA A 455 -7.93 -0.41 46.38
CA ALA A 455 -7.61 -0.89 47.72
C ALA A 455 -8.89 -1.21 48.53
N GLU A 456 -8.96 -2.41 49.08
CA GLU A 456 -10.04 -2.87 49.97
C GLU A 456 -9.46 -3.46 51.27
N ILE A 457 -10.28 -3.67 52.30
CA ILE A 457 -9.84 -4.20 53.60
C ILE A 457 -10.45 -5.59 53.79
N ALA A 458 -9.62 -6.58 54.12
CA ALA A 458 -10.02 -7.95 54.41
C ALA A 458 -9.36 -8.47 55.69
N GLU A 459 -9.81 -9.63 56.15
CA GLU A 459 -9.09 -10.43 57.16
C GLU A 459 -7.93 -11.18 56.46
N PRO A 460 -6.74 -11.28 57.08
CA PRO A 460 -5.62 -12.04 56.52
C PRO A 460 -5.87 -13.54 56.57
N GLU A 461 -5.12 -14.31 55.77
CA GLU A 461 -5.15 -15.77 55.81
C GLU A 461 -4.66 -16.32 57.16
N LEU A 462 -5.20 -17.47 57.57
CA LEU A 462 -4.87 -18.13 58.83
C LEU A 462 -3.39 -18.55 58.92
N ASP A 463 -2.78 -18.82 57.76
CA ASP A 463 -1.41 -19.34 57.63
C ASP A 463 -0.37 -18.20 57.52
N SER A 464 -0.81 -16.98 57.20
CA SER A 464 0.01 -15.78 56.96
C SER A 464 -0.61 -14.51 57.60
N PRO A 465 -0.79 -14.47 58.94
CA PRO A 465 -1.55 -13.43 59.64
C PRO A 465 -0.92 -12.01 59.65
N GLU A 466 0.29 -11.87 59.12
CA GLU A 466 1.11 -10.65 59.07
C GLU A 466 1.36 -10.16 57.64
N ASP A 467 0.63 -10.69 56.64
CA ASP A 467 0.74 -10.29 55.25
C ASP A 467 -0.61 -9.77 54.72
N GLY A 468 -0.57 -8.72 53.89
CA GLY A 468 -1.70 -8.31 53.06
C GLY A 468 -1.69 -8.96 51.69
N PHE A 469 -2.68 -8.63 50.86
CA PHE A 469 -2.89 -9.28 49.58
C PHE A 469 -2.58 -8.35 48.40
N LEU A 470 -1.90 -8.89 47.39
CA LEU A 470 -1.73 -8.28 46.07
C LEU A 470 -2.37 -9.23 45.06
N VAL A 471 -3.35 -8.74 44.29
CA VAL A 471 -4.12 -9.54 43.33
C VAL A 471 -4.05 -8.87 41.96
N PRO A 472 -3.03 -9.17 41.15
CA PRO A 472 -2.91 -8.65 39.80
C PRO A 472 -3.73 -9.50 38.82
N ASN A 473 -4.64 -8.85 38.09
CA ASN A 473 -5.44 -9.46 37.04
C ASN A 473 -5.11 -8.79 35.70
N ILE A 474 -5.00 -9.57 34.63
CA ILE A 474 -5.04 -9.02 33.26
C ILE A 474 -6.25 -9.54 32.50
N ASP A 475 -7.05 -8.62 31.95
CA ASP A 475 -8.14 -8.91 31.03
C ASP A 475 -7.73 -8.65 29.57
N LEU A 476 -8.10 -9.59 28.71
CA LEU A 476 -7.86 -9.59 27.26
C LEU A 476 -9.22 -9.65 26.54
N PRO A 477 -10.02 -8.56 26.58
CA PRO A 477 -11.38 -8.56 26.06
C PRO A 477 -11.41 -8.69 24.53
N ALA A 478 -12.49 -9.22 23.99
CA ALA A 478 -12.72 -9.32 22.53
C ALA A 478 -12.69 -7.96 21.79
N LEU A 479 -12.69 -6.84 22.53
CA LEU A 479 -12.51 -5.49 21.99
C LEU A 479 -11.06 -5.21 21.57
N CYS A 480 -10.05 -5.82 22.22
CA CYS A 480 -8.65 -5.50 21.99
C CYS A 480 -8.01 -6.24 20.81
N SER A 481 -8.55 -7.39 20.43
CA SER A 481 -8.18 -8.14 19.23
C SER A 481 -9.23 -9.20 18.90
N PRO A 482 -9.51 -9.49 17.61
CA PRO A 482 -10.37 -10.59 17.20
C PRO A 482 -9.82 -11.99 17.54
N LYS A 483 -8.60 -12.08 18.10
CA LYS A 483 -8.03 -13.30 18.70
C LYS A 483 -8.88 -13.78 19.89
N PHE A 484 -9.45 -12.84 20.66
CA PHE A 484 -10.17 -13.13 21.90
C PHE A 484 -11.69 -13.18 21.69
N LYS A 485 -12.37 -14.06 22.44
CA LYS A 485 -13.82 -14.26 22.36
C LYS A 485 -14.51 -13.65 23.59
N PRO A 486 -15.74 -13.12 23.47
CA PRO A 486 -16.53 -12.75 24.64
C PRO A 486 -16.82 -13.98 25.51
N GLY A 487 -16.55 -13.90 26.81
CA GLY A 487 -16.67 -15.03 27.73
C GLY A 487 -15.87 -14.81 29.03
N PRO A 488 -15.65 -15.87 29.83
CA PRO A 488 -14.72 -15.83 30.96
C PRO A 488 -13.27 -15.60 30.47
N PRO A 489 -12.34 -15.20 31.38
CA PRO A 489 -10.93 -14.96 31.03
C PRO A 489 -10.30 -16.14 30.29
N SER A 490 -9.58 -15.85 29.20
CA SER A 490 -8.91 -16.88 28.40
C SER A 490 -7.76 -17.53 29.18
N ASP A 491 -7.38 -18.75 28.79
CA ASP A 491 -6.23 -19.45 29.36
C ASP A 491 -4.94 -18.60 29.25
N GLU A 492 -4.80 -17.83 28.17
CA GLU A 492 -3.70 -16.87 27.97
C GLU A 492 -3.72 -15.73 29.01
N ALA A 493 -4.89 -15.17 29.32
CA ALA A 493 -5.05 -14.14 30.33
C ALA A 493 -4.79 -14.66 31.76
N GLN A 494 -5.19 -15.90 32.05
CA GLN A 494 -4.92 -16.57 33.33
C GLN A 494 -3.41 -16.80 33.51
N VAL A 495 -2.74 -17.43 32.54
CA VAL A 495 -1.28 -17.65 32.57
C VAL A 495 -0.48 -16.35 32.66
N LEU A 496 -0.94 -15.26 32.01
CA LEU A 496 -0.30 -13.95 32.15
C LEU A 496 -0.54 -13.34 33.54
N SER A 497 -1.73 -13.51 34.13
CA SER A 497 -2.02 -13.04 35.49
C SER A 497 -1.13 -13.74 36.52
N ASP A 498 -0.99 -15.07 36.42
CA ASP A 498 -0.12 -15.87 37.30
C ASP A 498 1.35 -15.44 37.19
N ARG A 499 1.87 -15.27 35.95
CA ARG A 499 3.24 -14.79 35.72
C ARG A 499 3.47 -13.36 36.22
N LEU A 500 2.48 -12.48 36.08
CA LEU A 500 2.55 -11.12 36.61
C LEU A 500 2.51 -11.14 38.15
N ASN A 501 1.75 -12.05 38.75
CA ASN A 501 1.71 -12.25 40.21
C ASN A 501 3.07 -12.71 40.76
N GLU A 502 3.72 -13.71 40.15
CA GLU A 502 5.06 -14.17 40.54
C GLU A 502 6.09 -13.03 40.55
N VAL A 503 6.08 -12.18 39.51
CA VAL A 503 6.99 -11.02 39.42
C VAL A 503 6.61 -9.94 40.44
N LEU A 504 5.33 -9.57 40.52
CA LEU A 504 4.87 -8.46 41.36
C LEU A 504 4.92 -8.77 42.86
N ALA A 505 4.80 -10.02 43.28
CA ALA A 505 4.98 -10.44 44.68
C ALA A 505 6.37 -10.06 45.24
N SER A 506 7.39 -9.95 44.39
CA SER A 506 8.73 -9.50 44.79
C SER A 506 8.90 -7.98 44.94
N THR A 507 7.89 -7.19 44.54
CA THR A 507 8.01 -5.72 44.39
C THR A 507 7.54 -4.93 45.61
N ILE A 508 6.63 -5.49 46.39
CA ILE A 508 6.02 -4.87 47.57
C ILE A 508 6.19 -5.83 48.75
N THR A 509 6.67 -5.35 49.89
CA THR A 509 6.65 -6.15 51.12
C THR A 509 5.20 -6.28 51.61
N LEU A 510 4.63 -7.49 51.57
CA LEU A 510 3.21 -7.72 51.92
C LEU A 510 2.88 -7.33 53.37
N SER A 511 3.83 -7.42 54.30
CA SER A 511 3.65 -6.92 55.68
C SER A 511 3.50 -5.39 55.81
N SER A 512 3.86 -4.61 54.77
CA SER A 512 3.56 -3.17 54.72
C SER A 512 2.07 -2.86 54.50
N LEU A 513 1.28 -3.87 54.12
CA LEU A 513 -0.17 -3.77 53.90
C LEU A 513 -1.00 -4.10 55.15
N VAL A 514 -0.36 -4.48 56.28
CA VAL A 514 -1.06 -4.81 57.53
C VAL A 514 -1.59 -3.55 58.22
N ILE A 515 -2.86 -3.58 58.62
CA ILE A 515 -3.50 -2.54 59.44
C ILE A 515 -3.55 -3.00 60.91
N HIS A 516 -3.85 -4.29 61.13
CA HIS A 516 -3.75 -4.95 62.42
C HIS A 516 -3.47 -6.46 62.23
N PRO A 517 -2.44 -7.02 62.89
CA PRO A 517 -2.14 -8.45 62.90
C PRO A 517 -3.37 -9.33 63.09
N SER A 518 -3.50 -10.38 62.26
CA SER A 518 -4.57 -11.38 62.33
C SER A 518 -6.02 -10.84 62.27
N LYS A 519 -6.23 -9.58 61.86
CA LYS A 519 -7.56 -8.92 61.91
C LYS A 519 -7.90 -8.04 60.72
N ALA A 520 -6.97 -7.23 60.23
CA ALA A 520 -7.26 -6.31 59.13
C ALA A 520 -6.00 -6.04 58.30
N VAL A 521 -6.08 -6.30 57.00
CA VAL A 521 -5.02 -6.05 56.03
C VAL A 521 -5.59 -5.39 54.78
N TRP A 522 -4.76 -4.68 54.03
CA TRP A 522 -5.11 -4.19 52.71
C TRP A 522 -5.05 -5.31 51.66
N VAL A 523 -6.05 -5.32 50.79
CA VAL A 523 -6.11 -6.06 49.53
C VAL A 523 -5.94 -5.05 48.40
N LEU A 524 -4.91 -5.20 47.59
CA LEU A 524 -4.67 -4.39 46.39
C LEU A 524 -5.06 -5.20 45.16
N TYR A 525 -6.22 -4.89 44.59
CA TYR A 525 -6.61 -5.38 43.28
C TYR A 525 -5.92 -4.51 42.22
N VAL A 526 -5.08 -5.12 41.39
CA VAL A 526 -4.31 -4.47 40.34
C VAL A 526 -4.86 -4.96 39.00
N ASP A 527 -5.95 -4.34 38.55
CA ASP A 527 -6.67 -4.75 37.36
C ASP A 527 -6.08 -4.03 36.13
N ALA A 528 -5.54 -4.80 35.19
CA ALA A 528 -5.09 -4.32 33.90
C ALA A 528 -6.02 -4.83 32.78
N THR A 529 -6.47 -3.93 31.91
CA THR A 529 -7.27 -4.28 30.73
C THR A 529 -6.52 -3.90 29.47
N CYS A 530 -6.34 -4.86 28.57
CA CYS A 530 -5.82 -4.57 27.24
C CYS A 530 -6.90 -3.86 26.40
N ILE A 531 -6.56 -2.69 25.86
CA ILE A 531 -7.44 -1.91 24.97
C ILE A 531 -7.14 -2.22 23.49
N ASN A 532 -5.87 -2.45 23.15
CA ASN A 532 -5.43 -2.82 21.82
C ASN A 532 -4.26 -3.79 21.95
N TYR A 533 -4.35 -4.96 21.31
CA TYR A 533 -3.32 -5.99 21.37
C TYR A 533 -2.56 -6.03 20.05
N ASP A 534 -1.28 -5.62 20.09
CA ASP A 534 -0.30 -5.75 19.00
C ASP A 534 0.93 -6.54 19.47
N GLY A 535 0.76 -7.48 20.39
CA GLY A 535 1.82 -8.36 20.88
C GLY A 535 2.78 -7.72 21.90
N ASN A 536 3.59 -8.57 22.52
CA ASN A 536 4.37 -8.29 23.73
C ASN A 536 3.53 -7.72 24.88
N VAL A 537 2.39 -8.36 25.14
CA VAL A 537 1.43 -7.90 26.14
C VAL A 537 1.96 -7.99 27.58
N PHE A 538 2.89 -8.92 27.86
CA PHE A 538 3.48 -9.12 29.19
C PHE A 538 4.32 -7.91 29.62
N ASP A 539 5.23 -7.45 28.76
CA ASP A 539 6.08 -6.29 29.05
C ASP A 539 5.24 -5.01 29.19
N ALA A 540 4.27 -4.80 28.29
CA ALA A 540 3.35 -3.66 28.37
C ALA A 540 2.49 -3.67 29.65
N ALA A 541 2.04 -4.84 30.09
CA ALA A 541 1.26 -5.00 31.31
C ALA A 541 2.08 -4.79 32.58
N LEU A 542 3.32 -5.33 32.65
CA LEU A 542 4.20 -5.12 33.79
C LEU A 542 4.54 -3.63 33.97
N ILE A 543 4.85 -2.93 32.88
CA ILE A 543 5.08 -1.47 32.91
C ILE A 543 3.82 -0.72 33.38
N ALA A 544 2.63 -1.13 32.93
CA ALA A 544 1.36 -0.51 33.36
C ALA A 544 1.06 -0.73 34.83
N MET A 545 1.22 -1.96 35.32
CA MET A 545 1.00 -2.32 36.73
C MET A 545 2.01 -1.60 37.63
N MET A 546 3.30 -1.60 37.29
CA MET A 546 4.33 -0.88 38.05
C MET A 546 4.11 0.64 38.06
N ALA A 547 3.66 1.22 36.95
CA ALA A 547 3.31 2.66 36.88
C ALA A 547 2.08 2.99 37.75
N ALA A 548 1.04 2.14 37.72
CA ALA A 548 -0.16 2.33 38.54
C ALA A 548 0.09 2.10 40.03
N LEU A 549 0.95 1.14 40.40
CA LEU A 549 1.40 0.92 41.77
C LEU A 549 2.22 2.11 42.29
N ARG A 550 3.10 2.70 41.47
CA ARG A 550 3.84 3.94 41.82
C ARG A 550 2.95 5.17 42.02
N ASP A 551 1.78 5.20 41.36
CA ASP A 551 0.74 6.22 41.54
C ASP A 551 -0.14 5.97 42.78
N THR A 552 -0.10 4.76 43.34
CA THR A 552 -1.08 4.32 44.33
C THR A 552 -0.92 5.03 45.67
N THR A 553 -2.00 5.67 46.12
CA THR A 553 -2.12 6.28 47.44
C THR A 553 -3.20 5.60 48.27
N LEU A 554 -2.82 5.19 49.49
CA LEU A 554 -3.69 4.49 50.42
C LEU A 554 -4.14 5.42 51.55
N PRO A 555 -5.43 5.46 51.90
CA PRO A 555 -5.90 6.24 53.05
C PRO A 555 -5.39 5.62 54.35
N LYS A 556 -5.07 6.45 55.34
CA LYS A 556 -4.60 5.96 56.64
C LYS A 556 -5.74 5.26 57.38
N ALA A 557 -5.61 3.95 57.56
CA ALA A 557 -6.55 3.11 58.29
C ALA A 557 -6.09 2.85 59.73
N THR A 558 -7.05 2.65 60.63
CA THR A 558 -6.85 2.26 62.04
C THR A 558 -7.92 1.26 62.47
N TYR A 559 -7.50 0.13 63.02
CA TYR A 559 -8.39 -0.89 63.58
C TYR A 559 -8.74 -0.57 65.03
N ASN A 560 -10.02 -0.67 65.41
CA ASN A 560 -10.48 -0.52 66.79
C ASN A 560 -10.78 -1.89 67.40
N VAL A 561 -10.02 -2.26 68.43
CA VAL A 561 -10.10 -3.57 69.10
C VAL A 561 -11.39 -3.75 69.90
N GLU A 562 -12.03 -2.68 70.39
CA GLU A 562 -13.27 -2.75 71.16
C GLU A 562 -14.52 -2.93 70.28
N THR A 563 -14.51 -2.37 69.06
CA THR A 563 -15.65 -2.43 68.14
C THR A 563 -15.49 -3.46 67.02
N GLY A 564 -14.28 -3.99 66.82
CA GLY A 564 -13.95 -4.91 65.73
C GLY A 564 -13.95 -4.26 64.34
N LEU A 565 -13.99 -2.92 64.25
CA LEU A 565 -14.16 -2.19 63.00
C LEU A 565 -12.91 -1.41 62.61
N THR A 566 -12.54 -1.49 61.33
CA THR A 566 -11.50 -0.67 60.72
C THR A 566 -12.08 0.66 60.24
N THR A 567 -11.37 1.76 60.53
CA THR A 567 -11.78 3.13 60.16
C THR A 567 -10.70 3.78 59.31
N CYS A 568 -11.10 4.45 58.22
CA CYS A 568 -10.19 5.10 57.28
C CYS A 568 -10.32 6.63 57.35
N SER A 569 -9.19 7.33 57.37
CA SER A 569 -9.16 8.79 57.24
C SER A 569 -9.53 9.22 55.82
N ARG A 570 -10.36 10.27 55.71
CA ARG A 570 -10.71 10.91 54.42
C ARG A 570 -9.70 11.96 53.96
N THR A 571 -8.74 12.33 54.81
CA THR A 571 -7.81 13.45 54.55
C THR A 571 -6.34 13.08 54.67
N ALA A 572 -6.01 12.00 55.39
CA ALA A 572 -4.65 11.48 55.49
C ALA A 572 -4.50 10.25 54.59
N ALA A 573 -3.63 10.35 53.58
CA ALA A 573 -3.23 9.24 52.73
C ALA A 573 -1.69 9.19 52.66
N SER A 574 -1.15 8.00 52.37
CA SER A 574 0.28 7.73 52.21
C SER A 574 0.54 7.02 50.88
N PRO A 575 1.62 7.34 50.16
CA PRO A 575 2.01 6.61 48.96
C PRO A 575 2.47 5.19 49.31
N LEU A 576 2.14 4.24 48.44
CA LEU A 576 2.57 2.85 48.57
C LEU A 576 4.11 2.74 48.57
N GLN A 577 4.66 1.90 49.45
CA GLN A 577 6.10 1.65 49.51
C GLN A 577 6.44 0.50 48.55
N ILE A 578 7.27 0.78 47.55
CA ILE A 578 7.73 -0.19 46.54
C ILE A 578 9.21 -0.46 46.81
N CYS A 579 9.56 -1.74 46.91
CA CYS A 579 10.88 -2.22 47.30
C CYS A 579 11.78 -2.56 46.11
N LYS A 580 11.19 -3.05 45.02
CA LYS A 580 11.88 -3.37 43.75
C LYS A 580 11.06 -2.90 42.54
N THR A 581 11.73 -2.58 41.45
CA THR A 581 11.15 -2.15 40.17
C THR A 581 11.59 -3.07 39.03
N PRO A 582 10.95 -4.24 38.86
CA PRO A 582 11.27 -5.16 37.79
C PRO A 582 10.94 -4.55 36.42
N VAL A 583 11.82 -4.79 35.46
CA VAL A 583 11.65 -4.49 34.03
C VAL A 583 11.79 -5.81 33.28
N SER A 584 10.83 -6.11 32.41
CA SER A 584 10.86 -7.30 31.57
C SER A 584 11.28 -6.97 30.14
N PHE A 585 11.97 -7.93 29.54
CA PHE A 585 12.44 -7.91 28.16
C PHE A 585 12.04 -9.23 27.50
N SER A 586 11.07 -9.18 26.61
CA SER A 586 10.60 -10.34 25.85
C SER A 586 11.16 -10.39 24.43
N PHE A 587 11.64 -11.57 24.04
CA PHE A 587 12.28 -11.88 22.77
C PHE A 587 11.59 -13.09 22.10
N GLY A 588 11.46 -13.05 20.78
CA GLY A 588 11.05 -14.18 19.95
C GLY A 588 12.22 -14.79 19.19
N VAL A 589 12.18 -16.11 18.96
CA VAL A 589 13.10 -16.82 18.07
C VAL A 589 12.33 -17.28 16.83
N PHE A 590 12.84 -16.94 15.66
CA PHE A 590 12.25 -17.29 14.36
C PHE A 590 13.34 -17.79 13.41
N ASP A 591 13.30 -19.08 13.03
CA ASP A 591 14.31 -19.73 12.17
C ASP A 591 15.76 -19.38 12.60
N ALA A 592 16.04 -19.55 13.90
CA ALA A 592 17.30 -19.22 14.61
C ALA A 592 17.69 -17.72 14.67
N THR A 593 16.83 -16.80 14.23
CA THR A 593 17.00 -15.34 14.41
C THR A 593 16.29 -14.86 15.67
N LEU A 594 16.95 -14.03 16.49
CA LEU A 594 16.37 -13.43 17.69
C LEU A 594 15.72 -12.08 17.37
N LEU A 595 14.45 -11.90 17.75
CA LEU A 595 13.66 -10.67 17.55
C LEU A 595 13.25 -10.09 18.90
N ALA A 596 13.74 -8.91 19.25
CA ALA A 596 13.31 -8.18 20.44
C ALA A 596 11.89 -7.60 20.25
N ASP A 597 11.04 -7.62 21.28
CA ASP A 597 9.71 -7.00 21.26
C ASP A 597 8.85 -7.40 20.03
N PRO A 598 8.37 -8.66 19.98
CA PRO A 598 7.57 -9.19 18.87
C PRO A 598 6.17 -8.56 18.81
N THR A 599 5.72 -8.28 17.58
CA THR A 599 4.36 -7.81 17.28
C THR A 599 3.34 -8.95 17.26
N ALA A 600 2.04 -8.65 17.32
CA ALA A 600 0.97 -9.66 17.23
C ALA A 600 0.95 -10.43 15.90
N PHE A 601 1.63 -9.91 14.87
CA PHE A 601 1.85 -10.62 13.62
C PHE A 601 3.00 -11.63 13.72
N GLU A 602 4.06 -11.30 14.44
CA GLU A 602 5.26 -12.13 14.62
C GLU A 602 5.03 -13.23 15.66
N GLU A 603 4.42 -12.91 16.80
CA GLU A 603 4.14 -13.83 17.92
C GLU A 603 3.66 -15.25 17.52
N PRO A 604 2.62 -15.43 16.68
CA PRO A 604 2.12 -16.76 16.30
C PRO A 604 3.02 -17.49 15.28
N LEU A 605 4.11 -16.88 14.83
CA LEU A 605 5.06 -17.44 13.87
C LEU A 605 6.37 -17.88 14.52
N LEU A 606 6.64 -17.43 15.75
CA LEU A 606 7.85 -17.73 16.51
C LEU A 606 7.94 -19.22 16.86
N ASP A 607 9.14 -19.76 16.79
CA ASP A 607 9.43 -21.14 17.18
C ASP A 607 9.68 -21.25 18.71
N THR A 608 10.07 -20.15 19.36
CA THR A 608 10.22 -20.02 20.84
C THR A 608 10.12 -18.56 21.27
N THR A 609 9.57 -18.31 22.46
CA THR A 609 9.58 -16.98 23.12
C THR A 609 10.33 -17.06 24.44
N ILE A 610 11.16 -16.07 24.73
CA ILE A 610 11.97 -15.95 25.96
C ILE A 610 11.65 -14.60 26.61
N SER A 611 11.14 -14.59 27.84
CA SER A 611 11.01 -13.38 28.66
C SER A 611 12.05 -13.39 29.77
N VAL A 612 12.82 -12.31 29.90
CA VAL A 612 13.81 -12.09 30.96
C VAL A 612 13.35 -10.91 31.81
N VAL A 613 13.31 -11.06 33.13
CA VAL A 613 12.95 -9.99 34.07
C VAL A 613 14.14 -9.68 34.97
N VAL A 614 14.52 -8.40 35.04
CA VAL A 614 15.62 -7.90 35.90
C VAL A 614 15.11 -6.77 36.80
N ASP A 615 15.77 -6.54 37.93
CA ASP A 615 15.49 -5.41 38.81
C ASP A 615 16.40 -4.19 38.52
N GLU A 616 16.22 -3.11 39.29
CA GLU A 616 16.98 -1.87 39.17
C GLU A 616 18.50 -2.01 39.44
N ASN A 617 18.96 -3.13 40.02
CA ASN A 617 20.36 -3.44 40.23
C ASN A 617 20.95 -4.31 39.09
N ASN A 618 20.14 -4.62 38.07
CA ASN A 618 20.38 -5.63 37.04
C ASN A 618 20.49 -7.07 37.59
N GLU A 619 19.92 -7.35 38.77
CA GLU A 619 19.79 -8.73 39.26
C GLU A 619 18.65 -9.45 38.53
N LEU A 620 18.85 -10.74 38.25
CA LEU A 620 17.88 -11.55 37.53
C LEU A 620 16.72 -11.97 38.46
N VAL A 621 15.50 -11.55 38.12
CA VAL A 621 14.28 -11.87 38.89
C VAL A 621 13.61 -13.14 38.36
N SER A 622 13.46 -13.28 37.04
CA SER A 622 12.81 -14.44 36.41
C SER A 622 13.25 -14.62 34.95
N VAL A 623 13.28 -15.87 34.48
CA VAL A 623 13.45 -16.23 33.07
C VAL A 623 12.40 -17.28 32.72
N VAL A 624 11.62 -17.01 31.69
CA VAL A 624 10.59 -17.93 31.19
C VAL A 624 10.82 -18.17 29.70
N GLN A 625 10.97 -19.45 29.33
CA GLN A 625 11.05 -19.89 27.94
C GLN A 625 9.80 -20.70 27.58
N LEU A 626 9.16 -20.36 26.45
CA LEU A 626 7.97 -21.02 25.93
C LEU A 626 8.25 -21.49 24.49
N GLY A 627 8.32 -22.80 24.28
CA GLY A 627 8.57 -23.41 22.96
C GLY A 627 9.66 -24.52 23.00
N PRO A 628 9.79 -25.31 21.93
CA PRO A 628 10.88 -26.28 21.78
C PRO A 628 12.25 -25.58 21.74
N GLY A 629 13.15 -25.98 22.64
CA GLY A 629 14.47 -25.35 22.76
C GLY A 629 15.38 -25.51 21.53
N LEU A 630 16.33 -24.58 21.39
CA LEU A 630 17.35 -24.59 20.35
C LEU A 630 18.37 -25.73 20.56
N ASP A 631 18.18 -26.85 19.85
CA ASP A 631 19.24 -27.83 19.60
C ASP A 631 20.18 -27.29 18.52
N VAL A 632 21.33 -26.74 18.93
CA VAL A 632 22.38 -26.29 18.01
C VAL A 632 23.31 -27.47 17.72
N GLU A 633 23.21 -28.05 16.51
CA GLU A 633 24.15 -29.09 16.06
C GLU A 633 25.60 -28.58 16.10
N GLY A 634 26.39 -29.03 17.08
CA GLY A 634 27.81 -28.72 17.19
C GLY A 634 28.37 -28.57 18.61
N ALA A 635 27.53 -28.37 19.63
CA ALA A 635 27.95 -28.33 21.03
C ALA A 635 27.40 -29.53 21.80
N GLY A 636 28.29 -30.28 22.47
CA GLY A 636 27.88 -31.29 23.45
C GLY A 636 27.46 -30.63 24.76
N ASP A 637 26.38 -31.16 25.36
CA ASP A 637 25.78 -30.79 26.65
C ASP A 637 25.08 -29.42 26.75
N PRO A 638 24.06 -29.30 27.63
CA PRO A 638 22.99 -28.31 27.49
C PRO A 638 23.39 -26.91 27.96
N LEU A 639 23.84 -26.09 27.01
CA LEU A 639 24.24 -24.69 27.22
C LEU A 639 23.20 -23.66 26.72
N SER A 640 21.94 -24.04 26.45
CA SER A 640 20.95 -23.14 25.83
C SER A 640 20.70 -21.85 26.62
N THR A 641 20.57 -21.91 27.95
CA THR A 641 20.43 -20.73 28.82
C THR A 641 21.74 -19.94 28.92
N SER A 642 22.87 -20.65 28.99
CA SER A 642 24.19 -20.03 29.14
C SER A 642 24.64 -19.29 27.89
N LEU A 643 24.27 -19.75 26.68
CA LEU A 643 24.61 -19.06 25.44
C LEU A 643 23.82 -17.75 25.28
N VAL A 644 22.55 -17.73 25.67
CA VAL A 644 21.73 -16.50 25.70
C VAL A 644 22.28 -15.51 26.72
N LEU A 645 22.63 -15.97 27.93
CA LEU A 645 23.33 -15.15 28.94
C LEU A 645 24.71 -14.66 28.43
N PHE A 646 25.48 -15.50 27.74
CA PHE A 646 26.79 -15.13 27.20
C PHE A 646 26.67 -14.09 26.08
N LEU A 647 25.62 -14.16 25.25
CA LEU A 647 25.28 -13.12 24.27
C LEU A 647 24.83 -11.82 24.99
N PHE A 648 24.01 -11.90 26.03
CA PHE A 648 23.57 -10.77 26.85
C PHE A 648 24.76 -10.01 27.48
N PHE A 649 25.73 -10.75 28.06
CA PHE A 649 26.91 -10.17 28.71
C PHE A 649 28.03 -9.77 27.73
N SER A 650 28.18 -10.43 26.58
CA SER A 650 29.28 -10.15 25.63
C SER A 650 29.00 -9.00 24.66
N THR A 651 27.74 -8.69 24.36
CA THR A 651 27.36 -7.71 23.31
C THR A 651 27.30 -6.26 23.78
N ARG A 652 27.52 -5.97 25.08
CA ARG A 652 27.30 -4.64 25.68
C ARG A 652 25.88 -4.08 25.44
N LEU A 653 24.85 -4.90 25.59
CA LEU A 653 23.44 -4.48 25.53
C LEU A 653 22.94 -3.76 26.81
N LEU A 654 23.84 -3.24 27.64
CA LEU A 654 23.53 -2.20 28.62
C LEU A 654 23.89 -0.84 28.01
N PRO A 655 22.99 0.18 28.06
CA PRO A 655 23.40 1.56 27.87
C PRO A 655 24.42 1.90 28.97
N SER A 656 25.69 2.05 28.57
CA SER A 656 26.71 2.52 29.51
C SER A 656 26.47 3.99 29.84
N GLU A 657 26.37 4.27 31.14
CA GLU A 657 26.16 5.58 31.79
C GLU A 657 24.69 6.06 31.92
N ASN A 658 24.22 6.05 33.17
CA ASN A 658 23.08 6.77 33.77
C ASN A 658 21.70 6.76 33.05
N PRO A 659 20.60 6.37 33.73
CA PRO A 659 19.24 6.47 33.21
C PRO A 659 18.71 7.91 33.25
N HIS A 660 19.39 8.83 32.55
CA HIS A 660 18.75 10.05 32.09
C HIS A 660 17.86 9.70 30.90
N ILE A 661 16.55 9.79 31.11
CA ILE A 661 15.52 9.61 30.07
C ILE A 661 15.84 10.56 28.91
N GLY A 662 16.36 9.97 27.83
CA GLY A 662 17.01 10.68 26.73
C GLY A 662 16.04 11.40 25.81
N ILE A 663 15.68 12.63 26.17
CA ILE A 663 15.24 13.62 25.20
C ILE A 663 16.45 13.95 24.31
N SER A 664 16.45 13.56 23.05
CA SER A 664 17.52 13.91 22.10
C SER A 664 17.01 14.72 20.90
N VAL A 665 17.80 15.73 20.56
CA VAL A 665 17.62 16.66 19.44
C VAL A 665 18.63 16.30 18.35
N SER A 666 18.30 16.66 17.11
CA SER A 666 19.04 16.51 15.85
C SER A 666 20.57 16.36 15.88
N GLU A 667 21.12 15.59 14.94
CA GLU A 667 21.77 16.14 13.73
C GLU A 667 21.93 15.08 12.64
N GLY A 668 22.15 15.50 11.38
CA GLY A 668 22.14 14.61 10.21
C GLY A 668 23.51 14.43 9.55
N SER A 669 23.67 13.33 8.82
CA SER A 669 24.77 13.10 7.89
C SER A 669 24.24 12.57 6.56
N ALA A 670 24.87 12.97 5.46
CA ALA A 670 24.42 12.68 4.09
C ALA A 670 25.21 11.54 3.46
N GLU A 671 24.52 10.64 2.76
CA GLU A 671 25.13 9.62 1.90
C GLU A 671 24.58 9.62 0.47
N ASN A 672 25.36 9.02 -0.44
CA ASN A 672 25.38 9.30 -1.88
C ASN A 672 24.27 8.54 -2.66
N PRO A 673 23.60 9.16 -3.66
CA PRO A 673 22.49 8.52 -4.38
C PRO A 673 22.98 7.61 -5.51
N ALA A 674 23.37 6.37 -5.18
CA ALA A 674 23.45 5.30 -6.17
C ALA A 674 22.04 4.87 -6.63
N VAL A 675 21.86 4.65 -7.93
CA VAL A 675 20.54 4.44 -8.56
C VAL A 675 19.91 3.10 -8.13
N ARG A 676 19.08 3.13 -7.08
CA ARG A 676 18.18 2.01 -6.74
C ARG A 676 16.94 2.03 -7.64
N LEU A 677 16.61 0.89 -8.24
CA LEU A 677 15.39 0.71 -9.03
C LEU A 677 14.13 0.81 -8.13
N PRO A 678 12.96 1.22 -8.67
CA PRO A 678 11.78 1.47 -7.85
C PRO A 678 11.20 0.20 -7.21
N VAL A 679 10.72 0.33 -5.96
CA VAL A 679 10.16 -0.77 -5.13
C VAL A 679 8.83 -1.35 -5.66
N ASP A 680 8.18 -0.66 -6.61
CA ASP A 680 7.07 -1.17 -7.42
C ASP A 680 7.46 -1.14 -8.91
N PRO A 681 6.99 -2.07 -9.76
CA PRO A 681 7.17 -1.96 -11.21
C PRO A 681 6.63 -0.60 -11.69
N PRO A 682 7.43 0.17 -12.46
CA PRO A 682 6.99 1.47 -12.94
C PRO A 682 5.83 1.30 -13.93
N THR A 683 4.81 2.14 -13.83
CA THR A 683 3.79 2.25 -14.89
C THR A 683 4.43 2.79 -16.16
N TYR A 684 3.80 2.58 -17.32
CA TYR A 684 4.27 3.13 -18.60
C TYR A 684 4.46 4.65 -18.53
N GLU A 685 3.60 5.38 -17.80
CA GLU A 685 3.76 6.82 -17.55
C GLU A 685 5.03 7.16 -16.76
N LYS A 686 5.39 6.35 -15.76
CA LYS A 686 6.67 6.47 -15.03
C LYS A 686 7.86 6.09 -15.91
N LEU A 687 7.75 5.05 -16.74
CA LEU A 687 8.80 4.65 -17.67
C LEU A 687 9.06 5.73 -18.73
N TRP A 688 8.02 6.31 -19.34
CA TRP A 688 8.19 7.42 -20.30
C TRP A 688 8.84 8.64 -19.64
N LEU A 689 8.49 8.94 -18.39
CA LEU A 689 9.13 10.03 -17.64
C LEU A 689 10.59 9.71 -17.28
N TRP A 690 10.89 8.45 -16.97
CA TRP A 690 12.25 7.99 -16.67
C TRP A 690 13.12 7.97 -17.94
N GLU A 691 12.65 7.40 -19.05
CA GLU A 691 13.32 7.41 -20.36
C GLU A 691 13.61 8.84 -20.81
N LYS A 692 12.69 9.80 -20.56
CA LYS A 692 12.92 11.21 -20.87
C LYS A 692 14.06 11.83 -20.04
N ASN A 693 14.18 11.45 -18.77
CA ASN A 693 15.15 12.02 -17.81
C ASN A 693 16.35 11.10 -17.55
N LEU A 694 16.72 10.25 -18.51
CA LEU A 694 17.94 9.42 -18.43
C LEU A 694 19.17 10.31 -18.16
N PRO A 695 20.14 9.90 -17.32
CA PRO A 695 21.28 10.75 -16.96
C PRO A 695 22.10 11.26 -18.16
N GLN A 696 22.22 10.44 -19.21
CA GLN A 696 22.88 10.77 -20.48
C GLN A 696 22.08 11.73 -21.38
N HIS A 697 20.87 12.14 -20.98
CA HIS A 697 20.10 13.21 -21.62
C HIS A 697 20.46 14.60 -21.08
N ASN A 698 21.71 14.77 -20.64
CA ASN A 698 22.28 16.05 -20.25
C ASN A 698 23.33 16.49 -21.29
N LEU A 699 23.16 17.69 -21.86
CA LEU A 699 24.06 18.25 -22.88
C LEU A 699 25.41 18.69 -22.32
N ASP A 700 25.49 18.98 -21.02
CA ASP A 700 26.68 19.48 -20.32
C ASP A 700 27.67 18.36 -19.94
N LEU A 701 27.36 17.10 -20.25
CA LEU A 701 28.26 15.97 -20.02
C LEU A 701 29.50 16.02 -20.92
N PRO A 702 30.68 15.62 -20.42
CA PRO A 702 31.89 15.52 -21.23
C PRO A 702 31.81 14.36 -22.23
N PHE A 703 32.67 14.41 -23.25
CA PHE A 703 32.94 13.27 -24.14
C PHE A 703 33.25 12.00 -23.30
N PRO A 704 32.65 10.83 -23.62
CA PRO A 704 32.00 10.46 -24.88
C PRO A 704 30.52 10.86 -25.03
N GLU A 705 29.94 11.54 -24.04
CA GLU A 705 28.52 11.93 -24.00
C GLU A 705 28.32 13.45 -24.24
N GLY A 706 27.12 13.94 -23.90
CA GLY A 706 26.73 15.35 -24.03
C GLY A 706 26.80 15.88 -25.46
N LYS A 707 26.95 17.20 -25.59
CA LYS A 707 26.96 17.88 -26.91
C LYS A 707 28.09 17.41 -27.85
N THR A 708 29.16 16.82 -27.32
CA THR A 708 30.27 16.27 -28.12
C THR A 708 30.16 14.78 -28.40
N GLY A 709 29.08 14.13 -27.95
CA GLY A 709 28.89 12.69 -28.09
C GLY A 709 28.67 12.22 -29.52
N ARG A 710 28.94 10.93 -29.77
CA ARG A 710 28.74 10.30 -31.08
C ARG A 710 27.60 9.31 -31.00
N TYR A 711 26.57 9.52 -31.82
CA TYR A 711 25.35 8.72 -31.82
C TYR A 711 25.19 7.94 -33.14
N VAL A 712 24.35 6.89 -33.14
CA VAL A 712 23.93 6.17 -34.36
C VAL A 712 22.47 5.70 -34.26
N LYS A 713 21.66 6.10 -35.24
CA LYS A 713 20.24 5.71 -35.39
C LYS A 713 20.06 4.80 -36.61
N PHE A 714 19.47 3.63 -36.39
CA PHE A 714 19.20 2.64 -37.43
C PHE A 714 17.78 2.84 -37.99
N SER A 715 17.61 3.74 -38.96
CA SER A 715 16.29 4.11 -39.50
C SER A 715 15.56 3.01 -40.28
N ASN A 716 16.24 1.90 -40.59
CA ASN A 716 15.70 0.75 -41.31
C ASN A 716 15.40 -0.45 -40.38
N GLN A 717 15.45 -0.24 -39.06
CA GLN A 717 15.18 -1.28 -38.06
C GLN A 717 13.76 -1.84 -38.22
N ALA A 718 13.57 -3.14 -37.96
CA ALA A 718 12.27 -3.75 -38.07
C ALA A 718 11.30 -3.20 -37.01
N HIS A 719 10.09 -2.85 -37.46
CA HIS A 719 8.98 -2.40 -36.61
C HIS A 719 7.71 -3.15 -36.99
N ARG A 720 6.71 -3.18 -36.08
CA ARG A 720 5.38 -3.82 -36.27
C ARG A 720 5.38 -5.35 -36.45
N LEU A 721 6.53 -5.99 -36.54
CA LEU A 721 6.65 -7.44 -36.35
C LEU A 721 6.49 -7.81 -34.87
N GLY A 722 6.26 -9.09 -34.56
CA GLY A 722 6.24 -9.56 -33.16
C GLY A 722 7.58 -9.29 -32.46
N TRP A 723 7.53 -8.97 -31.17
CA TRP A 723 8.68 -8.55 -30.33
C TRP A 723 9.93 -9.43 -30.55
N ASN A 724 9.73 -10.75 -30.58
CA ASN A 724 10.77 -11.75 -30.77
C ASN A 724 11.60 -11.62 -32.06
N ASN A 725 11.04 -11.03 -33.12
CA ASN A 725 11.73 -10.80 -34.38
C ASN A 725 12.60 -9.54 -34.36
N VAL A 726 12.18 -8.52 -33.59
CA VAL A 726 12.88 -7.22 -33.49
C VAL A 726 13.95 -7.24 -32.40
N PHE A 727 13.77 -8.06 -31.36
CA PHE A 727 14.66 -8.10 -30.21
C PHE A 727 16.12 -8.45 -30.57
N ASN A 728 16.36 -9.47 -31.40
CA ASN A 728 17.71 -9.79 -31.88
C ASN A 728 18.35 -8.61 -32.63
N GLU A 729 17.58 -7.90 -33.46
CA GLU A 729 18.08 -6.77 -34.22
C GLU A 729 18.48 -5.60 -33.30
N ILE A 730 17.70 -5.32 -32.25
CA ILE A 730 18.04 -4.33 -31.22
C ILE A 730 19.38 -4.65 -30.55
N LEU A 731 19.59 -5.90 -30.14
CA LEU A 731 20.84 -6.31 -29.48
C LEU A 731 22.04 -6.26 -30.44
N MET A 732 21.84 -6.66 -31.70
CA MET A 732 22.86 -6.54 -32.75
C MET A 732 23.23 -5.06 -33.01
N ASN A 733 22.23 -4.19 -33.19
CA ASN A 733 22.43 -2.76 -33.41
C ASN A 733 23.11 -2.08 -32.22
N THR A 734 22.77 -2.49 -30.99
CA THR A 734 23.43 -2.04 -29.76
C THR A 734 24.89 -2.47 -29.73
N HIS A 735 25.18 -3.75 -29.98
CA HIS A 735 26.55 -4.25 -30.02
C HIS A 735 27.40 -3.57 -31.12
N LEU A 736 26.80 -3.32 -32.29
CA LEU A 736 27.45 -2.62 -33.40
C LEU A 736 27.77 -1.16 -33.05
N ALA A 737 26.84 -0.44 -32.41
CA ALA A 737 27.05 0.92 -31.93
C ALA A 737 28.20 0.98 -30.90
N TYR A 738 28.14 0.08 -29.90
CA TYR A 738 29.16 -0.11 -28.88
C TYR A 738 30.56 -0.34 -29.49
N MET A 739 30.70 -1.34 -30.37
CA MET A 739 31.96 -1.64 -31.07
C MET A 739 32.46 -0.50 -31.96
N SER A 740 31.57 0.40 -32.37
CA SER A 740 31.88 1.60 -33.17
C SER A 740 32.16 2.85 -32.32
N LYS A 741 32.18 2.73 -30.98
CA LYS A 741 32.28 3.83 -30.01
C LYS A 741 31.21 4.91 -30.24
N ARG A 742 29.96 4.47 -30.43
CA ARG A 742 28.78 5.33 -30.60
C ARG A 742 27.65 4.89 -29.69
N ALA A 743 26.87 5.85 -29.22
CA ALA A 743 25.65 5.60 -28.46
C ALA A 743 24.57 5.11 -29.43
N TYR A 744 23.97 3.96 -29.11
CA TYR A 744 22.82 3.44 -29.83
C TYR A 744 21.60 4.34 -29.54
N VAL A 745 20.89 4.72 -30.60
CA VAL A 745 19.62 5.46 -30.50
C VAL A 745 18.50 4.44 -30.51
N PHE A 746 17.90 4.16 -29.36
CA PHE A 746 16.88 3.14 -29.23
C PHE A 746 15.48 3.70 -29.51
N PRO A 747 14.69 3.07 -30.41
CA PRO A 747 13.33 3.51 -30.71
C PRO A 747 12.30 2.87 -29.77
N THR A 748 11.19 3.56 -29.59
CA THR A 748 9.94 3.00 -29.07
C THR A 748 9.51 1.77 -29.88
N PHE A 749 9.07 0.71 -29.20
CA PHE A 749 8.54 -0.46 -29.89
C PHE A 749 7.12 -0.21 -30.40
N MET A 750 6.90 -0.35 -31.71
CA MET A 750 5.59 -0.23 -32.35
C MET A 750 5.02 -1.61 -32.67
N TRP A 751 3.83 -1.92 -32.15
CA TRP A 751 3.13 -3.17 -32.45
C TRP A 751 2.36 -3.09 -33.77
N SER A 752 2.22 -4.21 -34.48
CA SER A 752 1.12 -4.35 -35.45
C SER A 752 -0.20 -4.55 -34.70
N LEU A 753 -1.26 -3.90 -35.20
CA LEU A 753 -2.63 -4.12 -34.74
C LEU A 753 -3.08 -5.60 -34.80
N THR A 754 -2.45 -6.44 -35.63
CA THR A 754 -2.74 -7.89 -35.69
C THR A 754 -2.10 -8.69 -34.57
N HIS A 755 -1.02 -8.17 -33.95
CA HIS A 755 -0.24 -8.86 -32.92
C HIS A 755 -0.38 -8.22 -31.53
N TYR A 756 -1.09 -7.10 -31.43
CA TYR A 756 -1.28 -6.37 -30.18
C TYR A 756 -2.32 -7.08 -29.28
N PRO A 757 -2.00 -7.39 -28.01
CA PRO A 757 -2.80 -8.31 -27.18
C PRO A 757 -4.16 -7.76 -26.75
N TRP A 758 -4.43 -6.45 -26.92
CA TRP A 758 -5.70 -5.85 -26.53
C TRP A 758 -6.81 -6.07 -27.56
N PRO A 759 -8.08 -6.26 -27.14
CA PRO A 759 -9.21 -6.38 -28.05
C PRO A 759 -9.47 -5.05 -28.78
N PRO A 760 -10.05 -5.07 -30.01
CA PRO A 760 -10.19 -3.87 -30.85
C PRO A 760 -10.87 -2.66 -30.19
N SER A 761 -11.80 -2.89 -29.26
CA SER A 761 -12.51 -1.84 -28.50
C SER A 761 -11.68 -1.14 -27.42
N GLN A 762 -10.49 -1.68 -27.09
CA GLN A 762 -9.57 -1.13 -26.09
C GLN A 762 -8.30 -0.56 -26.74
N ARG A 763 -8.15 -0.71 -28.05
CA ARG A 763 -7.06 -0.09 -28.83
C ARG A 763 -7.32 1.40 -28.96
N LEU A 764 -6.27 2.21 -28.85
CA LEU A 764 -6.34 3.63 -29.19
C LEU A 764 -6.60 3.79 -30.69
N ALA A 765 -7.06 4.98 -31.11
CA ALA A 765 -7.24 5.30 -32.54
C ALA A 765 -5.91 5.43 -33.30
N GLU A 766 -4.79 5.48 -32.58
CA GLU A 766 -3.42 5.55 -33.09
C GLU A 766 -2.71 4.18 -32.99
N GLN A 767 -1.51 4.06 -33.57
CA GLN A 767 -0.76 2.79 -33.54
C GLN A 767 -0.29 2.46 -32.12
N PRO A 768 -0.39 1.19 -31.65
CA PRO A 768 0.00 0.85 -30.29
C PRO A 768 1.52 0.86 -30.12
N VAL A 769 1.97 1.46 -29.01
CA VAL A 769 3.39 1.69 -28.69
C VAL A 769 3.75 1.23 -27.28
N THR A 770 4.93 0.65 -27.15
CA THR A 770 5.50 0.16 -25.89
C THR A 770 6.91 0.76 -25.70
N PRO A 771 7.22 1.39 -24.55
CA PRO A 771 8.58 1.86 -24.26
C PRO A 771 9.55 0.68 -24.28
N LEU A 772 10.79 0.87 -24.76
CA LEU A 772 11.74 -0.24 -24.79
C LEU A 772 12.09 -0.71 -23.37
N ASN A 773 12.10 0.23 -22.42
CA ASN A 773 12.32 -0.05 -21.01
C ASN A 773 11.14 -0.74 -20.29
N ALA A 774 10.00 -0.93 -20.97
CA ALA A 774 8.96 -1.83 -20.50
C ALA A 774 9.27 -3.30 -20.83
N LEU A 775 10.08 -3.55 -21.87
CA LEU A 775 10.38 -4.91 -22.36
C LEU A 775 11.72 -5.45 -21.84
N ILE A 776 12.74 -4.59 -21.70
CA ILE A 776 14.10 -4.96 -21.25
C ILE A 776 14.77 -3.86 -20.42
N SER A 777 15.84 -4.22 -19.72
CA SER A 777 16.78 -3.33 -19.04
C SER A 777 18.22 -3.62 -19.49
N GLY A 778 19.15 -2.74 -19.12
CA GLY A 778 20.56 -2.81 -19.51
C GLY A 778 20.96 -1.82 -20.62
N PRO A 779 22.19 -1.93 -21.18
CA PRO A 779 22.76 -0.91 -22.06
C PRO A 779 21.94 -0.63 -23.33
N SER A 780 21.29 -1.66 -23.89
CA SER A 780 20.42 -1.57 -25.08
C SER A 780 19.21 -0.66 -24.91
N ALA A 781 18.86 -0.33 -23.66
CA ALA A 781 17.77 0.54 -23.28
C ALA A 781 18.24 1.67 -22.33
N GLY A 782 19.48 2.14 -22.51
CA GLY A 782 20.03 3.31 -21.80
C GLY A 782 20.59 3.03 -20.40
N GLY A 783 20.74 1.77 -19.99
CA GLY A 783 21.48 1.40 -18.79
C GLY A 783 23.00 1.67 -18.91
N PRO A 784 23.76 1.56 -17.80
CA PRO A 784 25.21 1.68 -17.80
C PRO A 784 25.89 0.48 -18.50
N TRP A 785 27.10 0.70 -18.98
CA TRP A 785 28.04 -0.34 -19.42
C TRP A 785 28.79 -0.92 -18.19
N ASP A 786 29.79 -1.79 -18.39
CA ASP A 786 30.65 -2.25 -17.29
C ASP A 786 31.45 -1.06 -16.69
N GLU A 787 31.88 -1.16 -15.43
CA GLU A 787 32.67 -0.11 -14.78
C GLU A 787 34.00 0.14 -15.52
N GLY A 788 34.31 1.42 -15.78
CA GLY A 788 35.51 1.84 -16.53
C GLY A 788 35.37 1.80 -18.07
N ASP A 789 34.21 1.43 -18.61
CA ASP A 789 33.95 1.52 -20.04
C ASP A 789 33.90 2.98 -20.53
N ASN A 790 34.38 3.21 -21.76
CA ASN A 790 34.43 4.52 -22.41
C ASN A 790 33.45 4.61 -23.61
N ALA A 791 32.54 3.64 -23.77
CA ALA A 791 31.42 3.74 -24.68
C ALA A 791 30.34 4.68 -24.10
N PRO A 792 29.77 5.61 -24.90
CA PRO A 792 28.67 6.44 -24.44
C PRO A 792 27.38 5.63 -24.29
N ARG A 793 26.52 5.97 -23.32
CA ARG A 793 25.26 5.26 -23.06
C ARG A 793 24.23 5.52 -24.16
N SER A 794 23.41 4.50 -24.43
CA SER A 794 22.32 4.58 -25.40
C SER A 794 21.28 5.65 -25.00
N ILE A 795 20.69 6.31 -25.99
CA ILE A 795 19.70 7.39 -25.79
C ILE A 795 18.38 7.04 -26.48
N SER A 796 17.27 7.61 -26.00
CA SER A 796 15.97 7.39 -26.65
C SER A 796 15.87 8.16 -27.97
N ASP A 797 15.10 7.64 -28.92
CA ASP A 797 14.92 8.27 -30.22
C ASP A 797 14.28 9.67 -30.13
N ALA A 798 13.44 9.89 -29.12
CA ALA A 798 12.86 11.21 -28.81
C ALA A 798 13.91 12.26 -28.39
N TRP A 799 15.09 11.83 -27.93
CA TRP A 799 16.20 12.71 -27.55
C TRP A 799 17.22 12.92 -28.68
N PHE A 800 17.25 12.04 -29.68
CA PHE A 800 18.20 12.11 -30.80
C PHE A 800 18.09 13.42 -31.60
N ASP A 801 16.88 13.95 -31.76
CA ASP A 801 16.66 15.25 -32.42
C ASP A 801 17.23 16.44 -31.64
N VAL A 802 17.46 16.28 -30.33
CA VAL A 802 18.05 17.32 -29.45
C VAL A 802 19.58 17.26 -29.46
N VAL A 803 20.18 16.07 -29.39
CA VAL A 803 21.66 15.90 -29.34
C VAL A 803 22.34 15.91 -30.71
N CYS A 804 21.61 15.62 -31.78
CA CYS A 804 22.17 15.57 -33.13
C CYS A 804 21.13 16.11 -34.13
N PRO A 805 20.94 17.44 -34.22
CA PRO A 805 19.97 18.07 -35.12
C PRO A 805 20.17 17.66 -36.59
N GLU A 806 19.12 17.75 -37.42
CA GLU A 806 19.16 17.16 -38.78
C GLU A 806 20.31 17.66 -39.66
N HIS A 807 20.71 18.92 -39.53
CA HIS A 807 21.80 19.52 -40.30
C HIS A 807 23.20 19.01 -39.91
N GLU A 808 23.35 18.37 -38.74
CA GLU A 808 24.61 17.76 -38.28
C GLU A 808 24.71 16.26 -38.64
N ARG A 809 23.66 15.68 -39.26
CA ARG A 809 23.57 14.23 -39.54
C ARG A 809 24.24 13.82 -40.86
N ARG A 810 25.23 12.93 -40.78
CA ARG A 810 25.66 12.10 -41.92
C ARG A 810 24.69 10.92 -42.10
N LYS A 811 23.81 11.00 -43.11
CA LYS A 811 22.90 9.90 -43.49
C LYS A 811 23.65 8.89 -44.40
N ILE A 812 23.58 7.60 -44.09
CA ILE A 812 24.19 6.51 -44.88
C ILE A 812 23.05 5.68 -45.50
N ASN A 813 23.04 5.51 -46.83
CA ASN A 813 21.99 4.76 -47.50
C ASN A 813 22.37 3.28 -47.67
N THR A 814 21.63 2.38 -47.03
CA THR A 814 21.89 0.94 -47.07
C THR A 814 21.79 0.35 -48.48
N THR A 815 21.02 0.91 -49.40
CA THR A 815 20.93 0.39 -50.79
C THR A 815 22.18 0.66 -51.64
N GLN A 816 23.03 1.61 -51.22
CA GLN A 816 24.31 1.90 -51.88
C GLN A 816 25.45 1.04 -51.31
N VAL A 817 25.30 0.57 -50.06
CA VAL A 817 26.25 -0.32 -49.39
C VAL A 817 26.00 -1.77 -49.83
N LYS A 818 24.75 -2.26 -49.67
CA LYS A 818 24.30 -3.65 -49.92
C LYS A 818 24.75 -4.37 -51.21
N PRO A 819 25.08 -3.71 -52.34
CA PRO A 819 25.61 -4.43 -53.50
C PRO A 819 26.98 -5.08 -53.29
N HIS A 820 27.74 -4.69 -52.26
CA HIS A 820 29.10 -5.20 -52.03
C HIS A 820 29.14 -6.41 -51.04
N ILE A 821 28.00 -6.79 -50.42
CA ILE A 821 27.84 -7.97 -49.53
C ILE A 821 27.62 -9.28 -50.29
N GLY A 822 26.51 -9.42 -51.00
CA GLY A 822 25.99 -10.76 -51.28
C GLY A 822 25.79 -11.58 -49.99
N GLN A 823 26.51 -12.71 -49.82
CA GLN A 823 26.34 -13.68 -48.72
C GLN A 823 27.68 -14.32 -48.18
N ALA A 824 28.43 -13.66 -47.28
CA ALA A 824 29.69 -14.15 -46.61
C ALA A 824 29.53 -14.70 -45.16
N GLU A 825 30.11 -14.10 -44.07
CA GLU A 825 30.01 -14.52 -42.63
C GLU A 825 29.72 -13.39 -41.58
N GLY A 826 28.89 -13.62 -40.55
CA GLY A 826 28.32 -12.56 -39.69
C GLY A 826 29.32 -11.68 -38.92
N ASP A 827 30.44 -12.24 -38.51
CA ASP A 827 31.64 -11.54 -38.01
C ASP A 827 32.16 -10.53 -39.04
N LYS A 828 32.21 -10.90 -40.33
CA LYS A 828 32.59 -10.03 -41.45
C LYS A 828 31.53 -8.98 -41.76
N ILE A 829 30.23 -9.23 -41.52
CA ILE A 829 29.19 -8.16 -41.51
C ILE A 829 29.47 -7.13 -40.43
N PHE A 830 29.70 -7.57 -39.20
CA PHE A 830 29.88 -6.65 -38.07
C PHE A 830 31.18 -5.87 -38.17
N ALA A 831 32.28 -6.56 -38.47
CA ALA A 831 33.56 -5.92 -38.77
C ALA A 831 33.40 -4.94 -39.94
N HIS A 832 32.65 -5.30 -40.98
CA HIS A 832 32.32 -4.37 -42.07
C HIS A 832 31.52 -3.15 -41.60
N TRP A 833 30.42 -3.29 -40.85
CA TRP A 833 29.59 -2.13 -40.47
C TRP A 833 30.27 -1.25 -39.40
N GLN A 834 30.99 -1.86 -38.46
CA GLN A 834 31.90 -1.16 -37.55
C GLN A 834 32.92 -0.37 -38.36
N LYS A 835 33.42 -1.00 -39.42
CA LYS A 835 34.28 -0.42 -40.44
C LYS A 835 33.49 0.22 -41.60
N VAL A 836 32.24 0.66 -41.48
CA VAL A 836 31.55 1.58 -42.45
C VAL A 836 31.06 2.83 -41.74
N LEU A 837 30.76 2.66 -40.47
CA LEU A 837 30.99 3.67 -39.47
C LEU A 837 32.51 4.09 -39.41
N LEU A 838 33.41 3.35 -40.11
CA LEU A 838 34.84 3.62 -40.41
C LEU A 838 35.36 3.09 -41.83
N ASP A 839 34.55 3.09 -42.92
CA ASP A 839 34.79 2.67 -44.37
C ASP A 839 35.29 1.22 -44.83
N ALA A 840 34.44 0.40 -45.51
CA ALA A 840 34.71 -1.05 -45.87
C ALA A 840 33.77 -1.75 -46.93
N PRO A 841 33.99 -3.06 -47.20
CA PRO A 841 33.00 -4.17 -47.49
C PRO A 841 33.19 -5.44 -46.55
N GLU A 842 32.47 -6.59 -46.61
CA GLU A 842 31.02 -6.89 -46.39
C GLU A 842 30.66 -8.46 -46.37
N SER A 843 29.76 -9.00 -45.48
CA SER A 843 28.73 -10.14 -45.70
C SER A 843 28.61 -11.39 -44.73
N THR A 844 27.52 -12.26 -44.81
CA THR A 844 26.57 -13.06 -43.89
C THR A 844 26.78 -14.24 -42.86
N ARG A 845 26.11 -14.14 -41.68
CA ARG A 845 25.49 -15.19 -40.79
C ARG A 845 25.93 -15.08 -39.33
N ILE A 846 24.97 -14.72 -38.48
CA ILE A 846 25.11 -14.32 -37.06
C ILE A 846 25.80 -15.35 -36.14
N VAL A 847 25.79 -16.65 -36.45
CA VAL A 847 26.35 -17.71 -35.59
C VAL A 847 27.85 -17.50 -35.31
N SER A 848 28.61 -17.04 -36.32
CA SER A 848 30.02 -16.66 -36.21
C SER A 848 30.31 -15.60 -35.14
N LEU A 849 29.33 -14.75 -34.80
CA LEU A 849 29.48 -13.72 -33.78
C LEU A 849 29.41 -14.25 -32.36
N TRP A 850 28.97 -15.50 -32.15
CA TRP A 850 28.63 -16.01 -30.82
C TRP A 850 29.68 -15.70 -29.74
N ASP A 851 30.95 -16.01 -30.00
CA ASP A 851 32.02 -15.83 -29.02
C ASP A 851 32.36 -14.37 -28.70
N SER A 852 32.06 -13.45 -29.62
CA SER A 852 32.26 -12.00 -29.45
C SER A 852 31.03 -11.34 -28.81
N PHE A 853 29.83 -11.70 -29.29
CA PHE A 853 28.57 -11.14 -28.86
C PHE A 853 28.19 -11.62 -27.46
N SER A 854 28.27 -12.92 -27.17
CA SER A 854 27.90 -13.49 -25.86
C SER A 854 28.68 -12.85 -24.69
N LYS A 855 29.95 -12.50 -24.92
CA LYS A 855 30.85 -11.84 -23.97
C LYS A 855 30.67 -10.31 -23.92
N SER A 856 30.01 -9.72 -24.92
CA SER A 856 29.83 -8.27 -25.01
C SER A 856 28.94 -7.73 -23.89
N PRO A 857 29.14 -6.47 -23.43
CA PRO A 857 28.30 -5.86 -22.40
C PRO A 857 26.82 -5.82 -22.80
N ALA A 858 26.52 -5.57 -24.09
CA ALA A 858 25.15 -5.57 -24.64
C ALA A 858 24.43 -6.93 -24.54
N SER A 859 25.18 -8.02 -24.35
CA SER A 859 24.65 -9.37 -24.14
C SER A 859 24.67 -9.79 -22.66
N ARG A 860 25.77 -9.50 -21.93
CA ARG A 860 25.94 -9.90 -20.53
C ARG A 860 25.08 -9.08 -19.56
N LEU A 861 25.00 -7.75 -19.77
CA LEU A 861 24.27 -6.81 -18.91
C LEU A 861 22.79 -6.67 -19.33
N LEU A 862 22.26 -7.66 -20.04
CA LEU A 862 20.91 -7.64 -20.59
C LEU A 862 19.94 -8.23 -19.57
N GLU A 863 19.05 -7.40 -19.04
CA GLU A 863 18.13 -7.75 -17.96
C GLU A 863 16.66 -7.70 -18.43
N PRO A 864 15.76 -8.48 -17.83
CA PRO A 864 14.32 -8.20 -17.94
C PRO A 864 14.00 -6.79 -17.40
N SER A 865 12.92 -6.17 -17.86
CA SER A 865 12.44 -4.93 -17.25
C SER A 865 11.82 -5.19 -15.86
N PRO A 866 11.75 -4.20 -14.96
CA PRO A 866 11.04 -4.37 -13.68
C PRO A 866 9.55 -4.72 -13.84
N ILE A 867 8.90 -4.36 -14.96
CA ILE A 867 7.53 -4.79 -15.28
C ILE A 867 7.50 -6.31 -15.53
N VAL A 868 8.43 -6.81 -16.34
CA VAL A 868 8.56 -8.24 -16.64
C VAL A 868 8.91 -9.03 -15.38
N GLU A 869 9.85 -8.55 -14.57
CA GLU A 869 10.21 -9.21 -13.31
C GLU A 869 9.05 -9.27 -12.32
N SER A 870 8.29 -8.19 -12.18
CA SER A 870 7.09 -8.19 -11.33
C SER A 870 6.01 -9.17 -11.83
N ALA A 871 5.88 -9.35 -13.14
CA ALA A 871 4.96 -10.35 -13.71
C ALA A 871 5.42 -11.78 -13.41
N VAL A 872 6.72 -12.07 -13.52
CA VAL A 872 7.29 -13.39 -13.14
C VAL A 872 7.16 -13.63 -11.64
N ALA A 873 7.46 -12.63 -10.81
CA ALA A 873 7.34 -12.70 -9.35
C ALA A 873 5.90 -12.95 -8.91
N ARG A 874 4.93 -12.25 -9.52
CA ARG A 874 3.49 -12.47 -9.29
C ARG A 874 3.11 -13.91 -9.61
N ASN A 875 3.52 -14.44 -10.75
CA ASN A 875 3.09 -15.76 -11.22
C ASN A 875 3.87 -16.94 -10.61
N LYS A 876 4.89 -16.68 -9.76
CA LYS A 876 5.75 -17.71 -9.18
C LYS A 876 5.00 -18.81 -8.41
N TYR A 877 3.87 -18.51 -7.78
CA TYR A 877 3.06 -19.49 -7.03
C TYR A 877 2.39 -20.54 -7.92
N LEU A 878 2.08 -20.22 -9.19
CA LEU A 878 1.48 -21.17 -10.14
C LEU A 878 2.41 -22.37 -10.38
N PHE A 879 3.72 -22.11 -10.35
CA PHE A 879 4.77 -23.08 -10.61
C PHE A 879 5.21 -23.89 -9.38
N LEU A 880 4.60 -23.70 -8.21
CA LEU A 880 4.93 -24.50 -7.03
C LEU A 880 4.51 -25.96 -7.24
N PRO A 881 5.41 -26.94 -7.01
CA PRO A 881 5.15 -28.35 -7.29
C PRO A 881 4.05 -28.91 -6.39
N ARG A 882 3.00 -29.42 -7.03
CA ARG A 882 1.87 -30.13 -6.41
C ARG A 882 2.05 -31.63 -6.59
N GLY A 883 2.07 -32.40 -5.51
CA GLY A 883 2.25 -33.85 -5.56
C GLY A 883 3.04 -34.40 -4.37
N PRO A 884 3.40 -35.69 -4.40
CA PRO A 884 4.22 -36.32 -3.37
C PRO A 884 5.57 -35.60 -3.21
N ARG A 885 6.01 -35.37 -1.97
CA ARG A 885 7.31 -34.77 -1.69
C ARG A 885 8.42 -35.71 -2.21
N PRO A 886 9.42 -35.23 -2.97
CA PRO A 886 10.48 -36.10 -3.50
C PRO A 886 11.27 -36.72 -2.34
N PRO A 887 11.82 -37.94 -2.51
CA PRO A 887 12.54 -38.68 -1.45
C PRO A 887 13.91 -38.08 -1.08
N HIS A 888 14.30 -36.97 -1.71
CA HIS A 888 15.57 -36.27 -1.52
C HIS A 888 15.34 -34.76 -1.48
N SER A 889 16.29 -34.00 -0.94
CA SER A 889 16.27 -32.54 -0.93
C SER A 889 16.27 -31.97 -2.35
N ALA A 890 15.13 -31.44 -2.79
CA ALA A 890 14.96 -30.78 -4.07
C ALA A 890 15.02 -29.24 -3.90
N PRO A 891 15.42 -28.47 -4.93
CA PRO A 891 15.47 -27.01 -4.86
C PRO A 891 14.14 -26.38 -4.41
N ARG A 892 14.23 -25.34 -3.56
CA ARG A 892 13.07 -24.53 -3.14
C ARG A 892 12.54 -23.65 -4.27
N ASP A 893 13.37 -23.28 -5.25
CA ASP A 893 12.96 -22.45 -6.38
C ASP A 893 12.25 -23.29 -7.46
N PRO A 894 10.97 -23.02 -7.79
CA PRO A 894 10.20 -23.83 -8.74
C PRO A 894 10.79 -23.82 -10.17
N PHE A 895 11.47 -22.74 -10.60
CA PHE A 895 12.08 -22.70 -11.92
C PHE A 895 13.22 -23.72 -12.06
N GLN A 896 13.95 -24.03 -10.98
CA GLN A 896 14.98 -25.09 -10.97
C GLN A 896 14.40 -26.52 -11.01
N ARG A 897 13.07 -26.67 -10.92
CA ARG A 897 12.34 -27.94 -11.07
C ARG A 897 11.44 -27.97 -12.31
N MET A 898 11.51 -26.90 -13.11
CA MET A 898 10.66 -26.67 -14.27
C MET A 898 11.30 -27.18 -15.56
N LEU A 899 10.50 -27.89 -16.35
CA LEU A 899 10.72 -28.05 -17.77
C LEU A 899 9.74 -27.11 -18.52
N ALA A 900 10.29 -26.14 -19.25
CA ALA A 900 9.53 -25.20 -20.07
C ALA A 900 9.49 -25.68 -21.53
N ILE A 901 8.34 -25.54 -22.19
CA ILE A 901 8.10 -26.01 -23.56
C ILE A 901 7.49 -24.89 -24.38
N HIS A 902 8.11 -24.51 -25.49
CA HIS A 902 7.54 -23.59 -26.46
C HIS A 902 6.92 -24.34 -27.65
N VAL A 903 5.58 -24.36 -27.69
CA VAL A 903 4.78 -24.92 -28.79
C VAL A 903 3.93 -23.83 -29.41
N ARG A 904 4.20 -23.46 -30.66
CA ARG A 904 3.42 -22.46 -31.38
C ARG A 904 2.49 -23.12 -32.40
N ARG A 905 1.21 -22.77 -32.38
CA ARG A 905 0.16 -23.32 -33.26
C ARG A 905 -0.66 -22.21 -33.91
N GLY A 906 -1.87 -22.51 -34.41
CA GLY A 906 -2.70 -21.57 -35.16
C GLY A 906 -2.05 -21.06 -36.46
N ASP A 907 -1.73 -19.76 -36.51
CA ASP A 907 -1.12 -19.05 -37.65
C ASP A 907 0.20 -19.68 -38.13
N TYR A 908 0.93 -20.31 -37.21
CA TYR A 908 2.25 -20.83 -37.44
C TYR A 908 2.28 -22.06 -38.36
N LYS A 909 1.19 -22.83 -38.46
CA LYS A 909 1.14 -24.02 -39.33
C LYS A 909 1.46 -23.68 -40.79
N LYS A 910 0.84 -22.62 -41.32
CA LYS A 910 1.08 -22.11 -42.68
C LYS A 910 2.48 -21.50 -42.85
N SER A 911 3.06 -20.98 -41.77
CA SER A 911 4.43 -20.46 -41.76
C SER A 911 5.45 -21.59 -41.79
N CYS A 912 5.16 -22.69 -41.08
CA CYS A 912 5.94 -23.92 -41.04
C CYS A 912 6.01 -24.60 -42.43
N GLU A 913 4.87 -24.75 -43.11
CA GLU A 913 4.76 -25.24 -44.50
C GLU A 913 5.61 -24.41 -45.48
N ARG A 914 5.64 -23.08 -45.32
CA ARG A 914 6.49 -22.17 -46.10
C ARG A 914 7.98 -22.34 -45.78
N LEU A 915 8.37 -22.38 -44.51
CA LEU A 915 9.76 -22.59 -44.08
C LEU A 915 10.33 -23.92 -44.60
N ALA A 916 9.52 -24.98 -44.58
CA ALA A 916 9.84 -26.28 -45.15
C ALA A 916 10.02 -26.21 -46.68
N SER A 917 9.12 -25.51 -47.37
CA SER A 917 9.18 -25.31 -48.82
C SER A 917 10.44 -24.53 -49.23
N PHE A 918 10.81 -23.48 -48.48
CA PHE A 918 12.03 -22.71 -48.68
C PHE A 918 13.32 -23.43 -48.24
N GLY A 919 13.24 -24.63 -47.63
CA GLY A 919 14.43 -25.35 -47.15
C GLY A 919 15.14 -24.66 -45.99
N SER A 920 14.42 -23.89 -45.18
CA SER A 920 15.00 -23.16 -44.05
C SER A 920 15.58 -24.11 -43.00
N THR A 921 16.76 -23.79 -42.48
CA THR A 921 17.34 -24.45 -41.30
C THR A 921 16.76 -23.86 -40.01
N PHE A 922 17.18 -24.38 -38.85
CA PHE A 922 17.03 -23.69 -37.57
C PHE A 922 17.51 -22.23 -37.63
N TYR A 923 16.97 -21.40 -36.73
CA TYR A 923 17.13 -19.95 -36.73
C TYR A 923 18.21 -19.47 -35.74
N SER A 924 19.12 -18.61 -36.23
CA SER A 924 20.14 -17.91 -35.43
C SER A 924 20.87 -18.86 -34.45
N TRP A 925 20.88 -18.56 -33.15
CA TRP A 925 21.60 -19.30 -32.10
C TRP A 925 21.14 -20.76 -31.92
N ASN A 926 19.99 -21.16 -32.48
CA ASN A 926 19.56 -22.56 -32.46
C ASN A 926 20.47 -23.45 -33.35
N LEU A 927 21.29 -22.86 -34.22
CA LEU A 927 22.29 -23.53 -35.05
C LEU A 927 23.65 -23.76 -34.36
N LEU A 928 23.81 -23.39 -33.08
CA LEU A 928 25.10 -23.53 -32.40
C LEU A 928 25.51 -25.02 -32.32
N PRO A 929 26.69 -25.42 -32.83
CA PRO A 929 27.03 -26.82 -33.08
C PRO A 929 27.26 -27.67 -31.82
N PHE A 930 27.34 -27.02 -30.65
CA PHE A 930 27.45 -27.69 -29.36
C PHE A 930 26.08 -27.97 -28.70
N LEU A 931 24.96 -27.56 -29.32
CA LEU A 931 23.62 -27.89 -28.85
C LEU A 931 23.27 -29.35 -29.24
N PRO A 932 22.55 -30.09 -28.39
CA PRO A 932 22.40 -31.55 -28.53
C PRO A 932 21.45 -31.98 -29.64
N ASP A 933 20.54 -31.10 -30.09
CA ASP A 933 19.61 -31.38 -31.18
C ASP A 933 19.98 -30.49 -32.38
N VAL A 934 20.43 -31.11 -33.48
CA VAL A 934 20.85 -30.42 -34.71
C VAL A 934 19.95 -30.84 -35.86
N PHE A 935 19.40 -29.86 -36.59
CA PHE A 935 18.64 -30.11 -37.82
C PHE A 935 19.50 -29.87 -39.06
N MET A 936 19.74 -30.93 -39.83
CA MET A 936 20.38 -30.85 -41.15
C MET A 936 19.29 -30.67 -42.22
N PRO A 937 19.41 -29.67 -43.13
CA PRO A 937 18.42 -29.45 -44.17
C PRO A 937 18.42 -30.59 -45.19
N PHE A 938 17.23 -31.07 -45.54
CA PHE A 938 17.04 -32.12 -46.55
C PHE A 938 17.40 -31.63 -47.96
N GLU A 939 17.96 -32.54 -48.77
CA GLU A 939 18.32 -32.34 -50.17
C GLU A 939 17.18 -31.76 -51.02
N GLU A 940 17.51 -30.96 -52.02
CA GLU A 940 16.52 -30.31 -52.88
C GLU A 940 15.75 -31.34 -53.72
N GLY A 941 14.41 -31.26 -53.68
CA GLY A 941 13.51 -32.09 -54.49
C GLY A 941 12.90 -33.32 -53.80
N HIS A 942 13.24 -33.63 -52.55
CA HIS A 942 12.67 -34.81 -51.87
C HIS A 942 11.15 -34.66 -51.59
N PRO A 943 10.28 -35.60 -52.01
CA PRO A 943 8.82 -35.42 -51.97
C PRO A 943 8.25 -35.31 -50.55
N ASP A 944 8.84 -35.97 -49.55
CA ASP A 944 8.39 -35.93 -48.15
C ASP A 944 8.96 -34.74 -47.34
N ARG A 945 9.70 -33.80 -47.94
CA ARG A 945 10.39 -32.70 -47.22
C ARG A 945 9.46 -31.90 -46.30
N VAL A 946 8.25 -31.58 -46.77
CA VAL A 946 7.26 -30.83 -45.99
C VAL A 946 6.73 -31.66 -44.83
N LYS A 947 6.45 -32.95 -45.05
CA LYS A 947 5.95 -33.86 -44.02
C LYS A 947 6.96 -34.02 -42.87
N GLN A 948 8.23 -34.25 -43.20
CA GLN A 948 9.31 -34.42 -42.22
C GLN A 948 9.60 -33.11 -41.46
N ALA A 949 9.67 -31.96 -42.16
CA ALA A 949 9.86 -30.67 -41.49
C ALA A 949 8.70 -30.32 -40.54
N MET A 950 7.46 -30.70 -40.88
CA MET A 950 6.29 -30.48 -40.02
C MET A 950 6.33 -31.29 -38.71
N GLU A 951 6.98 -32.46 -38.67
CA GLU A 951 7.14 -33.25 -37.43
C GLU A 951 7.98 -32.51 -36.38
N HIS A 952 8.97 -31.71 -36.80
CA HIS A 952 9.80 -30.88 -35.91
C HIS A 952 9.20 -29.48 -35.67
N CYS A 953 8.66 -28.85 -36.70
CA CYS A 953 8.22 -27.45 -36.64
C CYS A 953 6.74 -27.29 -36.23
N SER A 954 5.91 -28.33 -36.30
CA SER A 954 4.52 -28.35 -35.81
C SER A 954 4.17 -29.73 -35.21
N PRO A 955 4.88 -30.19 -34.16
CA PRO A 955 4.82 -31.56 -33.66
C PRO A 955 3.43 -31.99 -33.15
N GLY A 956 3.11 -33.27 -33.31
CA GLY A 956 1.95 -33.92 -32.71
C GLY A 956 2.15 -34.23 -31.22
N VAL A 957 1.06 -34.59 -30.53
CA VAL A 957 1.07 -34.85 -29.07
C VAL A 957 2.08 -35.94 -28.68
N ASP A 958 2.11 -37.06 -29.41
CA ASP A 958 3.08 -38.15 -29.17
C ASP A 958 4.53 -37.71 -29.35
N THR A 959 4.79 -36.86 -30.35
CA THR A 959 6.14 -36.30 -30.61
C THR A 959 6.57 -35.39 -29.46
N ILE A 960 5.65 -34.56 -28.94
CA ILE A 960 5.89 -33.72 -27.77
C ILE A 960 6.16 -34.58 -26.54
N LEU A 961 5.31 -35.55 -26.24
CA LEU A 961 5.46 -36.45 -25.08
C LEU A 961 6.79 -37.20 -25.12
N LYS A 962 7.17 -37.75 -26.28
CA LYS A 962 8.47 -38.38 -26.48
C LYS A 962 9.62 -37.41 -26.22
N LYS A 963 9.60 -36.21 -26.80
CA LYS A 963 10.65 -35.20 -26.60
C LYS A 963 10.76 -34.78 -25.14
N VAL A 964 9.64 -34.63 -24.43
CA VAL A 964 9.60 -34.31 -22.99
C VAL A 964 10.25 -35.40 -22.15
N ARG A 965 9.93 -36.68 -22.40
CA ARG A 965 10.56 -37.83 -21.74
C ARG A 965 12.06 -37.91 -22.02
N ASP A 966 12.47 -37.72 -23.27
CA ASP A 966 13.88 -37.75 -23.70
C ASP A 966 14.68 -36.58 -23.08
N ALA A 967 14.09 -35.38 -23.02
CA ALA A 967 14.69 -34.21 -22.38
C ALA A 967 14.87 -34.40 -20.87
N ARG A 968 13.79 -34.80 -20.17
CA ARG A 968 13.79 -35.09 -18.72
C ARG A 968 14.83 -36.17 -18.39
N THR A 969 14.84 -37.26 -19.15
CA THR A 969 15.77 -38.39 -18.93
C THR A 969 17.22 -38.01 -19.19
N ASN A 970 17.52 -37.32 -20.29
CA ASN A 970 18.90 -36.95 -20.62
C ASN A 970 19.48 -35.94 -19.62
N TYR A 971 18.68 -34.95 -19.20
CA TYR A 971 19.10 -33.95 -18.22
C TYR A 971 19.37 -34.57 -16.83
N LEU A 972 18.47 -35.45 -16.35
CA LEU A 972 18.66 -36.15 -15.08
C LEU A 972 19.82 -37.15 -15.12
N ARG A 973 20.11 -37.77 -16.28
CA ARG A 973 21.30 -38.63 -16.47
C ARG A 973 22.60 -37.83 -16.48
N ALA A 974 22.63 -36.67 -17.15
CA ALA A 974 23.78 -35.77 -17.15
C ALA A 974 24.05 -35.18 -15.75
N SER A 975 22.99 -34.94 -14.97
CA SER A 975 23.06 -34.39 -13.61
C SER A 975 23.49 -35.37 -12.51
N ARG A 976 23.89 -36.61 -12.83
CA ARG A 976 24.25 -37.66 -11.84
C ARG A 976 25.34 -37.17 -10.88
N GLY A 977 24.95 -36.92 -9.64
CA GLY A 977 25.78 -36.33 -8.58
C GLY A 977 25.13 -35.11 -7.90
N ARG A 978 24.21 -34.42 -8.58
CA ARG A 978 23.34 -33.38 -8.02
C ARG A 978 21.91 -33.94 -7.94
N HIS A 979 21.27 -33.95 -6.77
CA HIS A 979 19.91 -34.52 -6.57
C HIS A 979 18.80 -33.64 -7.19
N GLN A 980 18.80 -33.51 -8.52
CA GLN A 980 17.82 -32.70 -9.25
C GLN A 980 16.51 -33.45 -9.49
N THR A 981 15.40 -32.71 -9.49
CA THR A 981 14.05 -33.21 -9.76
C THR A 981 13.39 -32.31 -10.81
N LEU A 982 12.68 -32.89 -11.76
CA LEU A 982 11.84 -32.17 -12.73
C LEU A 982 10.40 -32.67 -12.59
N ASP A 983 9.52 -31.84 -12.03
CA ASP A 983 8.12 -32.17 -11.73
C ASP A 983 7.12 -31.03 -12.00
N VAL A 984 7.64 -29.86 -12.40
CA VAL A 984 6.85 -28.71 -12.85
C VAL A 984 6.99 -28.55 -14.37
N LEU A 985 5.89 -28.28 -15.05
CA LEU A 985 5.83 -28.10 -16.49
C LEU A 985 5.24 -26.73 -16.85
N TYR A 986 5.86 -26.03 -17.80
CA TYR A 986 5.33 -24.79 -18.34
C TYR A 986 5.17 -24.87 -19.86
N LEU A 987 3.96 -24.60 -20.35
CA LEU A 987 3.57 -24.67 -21.75
C LEU A 987 3.40 -23.25 -22.32
N LEU A 988 4.44 -22.78 -23.01
CA LEU A 988 4.43 -21.52 -23.75
C LEU A 988 3.72 -21.75 -25.09
N THR A 989 2.50 -21.27 -25.22
CA THR A 989 1.64 -21.52 -26.38
C THR A 989 0.70 -20.35 -26.66
N ASN A 990 0.29 -20.22 -27.93
CA ASN A 990 -0.76 -19.33 -28.41
C ASN A 990 -2.08 -20.07 -28.71
N GLU A 991 -2.13 -21.38 -28.46
CA GLU A 991 -3.28 -22.25 -28.71
C GLU A 991 -4.29 -22.21 -27.55
N HIS A 992 -5.58 -22.21 -27.88
CA HIS A 992 -6.69 -22.09 -26.92
C HIS A 992 -7.80 -23.14 -27.14
N ASP A 993 -7.53 -24.15 -27.95
CA ASP A 993 -8.49 -25.18 -28.37
C ASP A 993 -8.30 -26.52 -27.62
N GLU A 994 -9.24 -27.46 -27.80
CA GLU A 994 -9.32 -28.80 -27.17
C GLU A 994 -7.98 -29.58 -27.18
N TRP A 995 -7.13 -29.35 -28.19
CA TRP A 995 -5.79 -29.94 -28.29
C TRP A 995 -4.88 -29.60 -27.09
N LEU A 996 -5.00 -28.40 -26.52
CA LEU A 996 -4.20 -28.01 -25.36
C LEU A 996 -4.64 -28.75 -24.10
N ASP A 997 -5.95 -28.98 -23.95
CA ASP A 997 -6.50 -29.77 -22.85
C ASP A 997 -6.13 -31.26 -22.97
N GLU A 998 -6.20 -31.83 -24.18
CA GLU A 998 -5.70 -33.18 -24.50
C GLU A 998 -4.22 -33.32 -24.11
N LEU A 999 -3.38 -32.35 -24.50
CA LEU A 999 -1.95 -32.35 -24.16
C LEU A 999 -1.73 -32.26 -22.65
N LYS A 1000 -2.47 -31.38 -21.93
CA LYS A 1000 -2.40 -31.27 -20.46
C LYS A 1000 -2.81 -32.58 -19.77
N GLU A 1001 -3.86 -33.25 -20.25
CA GLU A 1001 -4.31 -34.53 -19.69
C GLU A 1001 -3.26 -35.64 -19.88
N ILE A 1002 -2.67 -35.75 -21.07
CA ILE A 1002 -1.64 -36.75 -21.38
C ILE A 1002 -0.36 -36.51 -20.56
N LEU A 1003 0.06 -35.26 -20.40
CA LEU A 1003 1.21 -34.90 -19.56
C LEU A 1003 0.91 -35.14 -18.06
N SER A 1004 -0.32 -34.90 -17.61
CA SER A 1004 -0.72 -35.26 -16.24
C SER A 1004 -0.63 -36.76 -16.00
N LYS A 1005 -1.07 -37.59 -16.97
CA LYS A 1005 -0.93 -39.05 -16.93
C LYS A 1005 0.53 -39.53 -17.01
N ASP A 1006 1.44 -38.74 -17.60
CA ASP A 1006 2.89 -38.98 -17.61
C ASP A 1006 3.59 -38.65 -16.27
N GLY A 1007 2.83 -38.18 -15.26
CA GLY A 1007 3.36 -37.91 -13.92
C GLY A 1007 3.98 -36.52 -13.76
N TRP A 1008 3.46 -35.52 -14.48
CA TRP A 1008 3.73 -34.10 -14.21
C TRP A 1008 2.71 -33.55 -13.20
N GLY A 1009 3.17 -33.28 -11.98
CA GLY A 1009 2.30 -32.86 -10.87
C GLY A 1009 1.80 -31.42 -10.96
N THR A 1010 2.46 -30.57 -11.74
CA THR A 1010 2.05 -29.18 -11.96
C THR A 1010 2.30 -28.79 -13.40
N ILE A 1011 1.24 -28.42 -14.11
CA ILE A 1011 1.26 -27.99 -15.51
C ILE A 1011 0.60 -26.62 -15.58
N VAL A 1012 1.33 -25.63 -16.09
CA VAL A 1012 0.87 -24.24 -16.26
C VAL A 1012 1.04 -23.85 -17.73
N THR A 1013 0.18 -22.99 -18.25
CA THR A 1013 0.22 -22.44 -19.62
C THR A 1013 0.39 -20.92 -19.61
N SER A 1014 0.82 -20.31 -20.71
CA SER A 1014 0.87 -18.84 -20.86
C SER A 1014 -0.49 -18.16 -20.62
N HIS A 1015 -1.60 -18.86 -20.87
CA HIS A 1015 -2.96 -18.37 -20.64
C HIS A 1015 -3.39 -18.38 -19.16
N GLU A 1016 -2.68 -19.13 -18.30
CA GLU A 1016 -2.93 -19.18 -16.86
C GLU A 1016 -2.11 -18.13 -16.09
N LEU A 1017 -1.29 -17.30 -16.77
CA LEU A 1017 -0.59 -16.18 -16.15
C LEU A 1017 -1.54 -15.03 -15.78
N GLU A 1018 -1.52 -14.63 -14.51
CA GLU A 1018 -2.16 -13.42 -14.02
C GLU A 1018 -1.31 -12.20 -14.34
N LEU A 1019 -1.69 -11.44 -15.37
CA LEU A 1019 -1.03 -10.19 -15.81
C LEU A 1019 -1.96 -9.00 -15.58
N ASP A 1020 -1.41 -7.86 -15.13
CA ASP A 1020 -2.16 -6.59 -15.10
C ASP A 1020 -2.03 -5.80 -16.42
N ALA A 1021 -2.68 -4.63 -16.47
CA ALA A 1021 -2.72 -3.77 -17.65
C ALA A 1021 -1.34 -3.33 -18.16
N GLU A 1022 -0.33 -3.13 -17.30
CA GLU A 1022 1.01 -2.74 -17.73
C GLU A 1022 1.82 -3.97 -18.19
N GLN A 1023 1.43 -5.17 -17.71
CA GLN A 1023 2.10 -6.44 -17.97
C GLN A 1023 1.58 -7.18 -19.22
N ILE A 1024 0.31 -6.99 -19.61
CA ILE A 1024 -0.31 -7.62 -20.79
C ILE A 1024 0.50 -7.33 -22.07
N ASP A 1025 0.93 -6.09 -22.27
CA ASP A 1025 1.71 -5.66 -23.44
C ASP A 1025 3.13 -6.22 -23.50
N VAL A 1026 3.63 -6.78 -22.39
CA VAL A 1026 4.97 -7.37 -22.31
C VAL A 1026 4.93 -8.88 -22.01
N SER A 1027 3.75 -9.49 -22.10
CA SER A 1027 3.50 -10.94 -21.92
C SER A 1027 4.53 -11.84 -22.60
N MET A 1028 4.88 -11.57 -23.86
CA MET A 1028 5.93 -12.31 -24.58
C MET A 1028 7.31 -12.25 -23.91
N ALA A 1029 7.67 -11.13 -23.27
CA ALA A 1029 8.91 -11.01 -22.52
C ALA A 1029 8.84 -11.73 -21.16
N VAL A 1030 7.65 -11.81 -20.55
CA VAL A 1030 7.38 -12.63 -19.34
C VAL A 1030 7.56 -14.12 -19.66
N ASP A 1031 6.96 -14.61 -20.75
CA ASP A 1031 7.15 -15.99 -21.22
C ASP A 1031 8.64 -16.32 -21.43
N MET A 1032 9.38 -15.42 -22.12
CA MET A 1032 10.82 -15.58 -22.34
C MET A 1032 11.62 -15.66 -21.04
N ASP A 1033 11.28 -14.82 -20.06
CA ASP A 1033 12.00 -14.77 -18.79
C ASP A 1033 11.73 -16.01 -17.90
N ILE A 1034 10.52 -16.56 -17.92
CA ILE A 1034 10.21 -17.83 -17.25
C ILE A 1034 10.97 -18.99 -17.90
N ALA A 1035 10.93 -19.10 -19.23
CA ALA A 1035 11.64 -20.17 -19.96
C ALA A 1035 13.18 -20.08 -19.87
N ARG A 1036 13.71 -18.85 -19.72
CA ARG A 1036 15.11 -18.61 -19.38
C ARG A 1036 15.49 -19.18 -18.01
N ARG A 1037 14.69 -18.87 -16.98
CA ARG A 1037 14.94 -19.32 -15.59
C ARG A 1037 14.82 -20.85 -15.42
N ALA A 1038 13.94 -21.50 -16.18
CA ALA A 1038 13.66 -22.94 -16.11
C ALA A 1038 14.93 -23.83 -16.07
N ALA A 1039 14.83 -25.02 -15.47
CA ALA A 1039 15.92 -26.00 -15.48
C ALA A 1039 16.16 -26.52 -16.90
N VAL A 1040 15.11 -27.01 -17.57
CA VAL A 1040 15.16 -27.50 -18.96
C VAL A 1040 14.23 -26.67 -19.84
N PHE A 1041 14.63 -26.39 -21.07
CA PHE A 1041 13.81 -25.73 -22.09
C PHE A 1041 13.77 -26.56 -23.38
N ILE A 1042 12.56 -26.84 -23.86
CA ILE A 1042 12.30 -27.42 -25.19
C ILE A 1042 11.69 -26.33 -26.07
N GLY A 1043 12.28 -26.05 -27.23
CA GLY A 1043 11.77 -25.04 -28.14
C GLY A 1043 11.66 -25.48 -29.59
N ASN A 1044 10.98 -24.66 -30.40
CA ASN A 1044 10.96 -24.82 -31.85
C ASN A 1044 12.22 -24.21 -32.48
N GLY A 1045 13.05 -25.03 -33.12
CA GLY A 1045 14.36 -24.61 -33.66
C GLY A 1045 14.29 -23.55 -34.77
N TRP A 1046 13.18 -23.41 -35.49
CA TRP A 1046 12.97 -22.33 -36.47
C TRP A 1046 12.51 -21.01 -35.85
N SER A 1047 12.14 -21.00 -34.58
CA SER A 1047 11.59 -19.80 -33.96
C SER A 1047 12.67 -18.86 -33.43
N SER A 1048 12.58 -17.59 -33.84
CA SER A 1048 13.34 -16.48 -33.25
C SER A 1048 13.06 -16.32 -31.76
N PHE A 1049 11.82 -16.58 -31.30
CA PHE A 1049 11.46 -16.57 -29.88
C PHE A 1049 12.26 -17.60 -29.08
N THR A 1050 12.32 -18.84 -29.57
CA THR A 1050 13.20 -19.89 -29.02
C THR A 1050 14.66 -19.44 -29.00
N SER A 1051 15.15 -18.86 -30.10
CA SER A 1051 16.56 -18.44 -30.22
C SER A 1051 16.95 -17.36 -29.21
N ASN A 1052 16.03 -16.44 -28.88
CA ASN A 1052 16.27 -15.41 -27.86
C ASN A 1052 16.39 -16.02 -26.46
N ILE A 1053 15.58 -17.04 -26.15
CA ILE A 1053 15.66 -17.79 -24.89
C ILE A 1053 16.98 -18.58 -24.82
N VAL A 1054 17.39 -19.21 -25.92
CA VAL A 1054 18.66 -19.96 -26.02
C VAL A 1054 19.86 -19.05 -25.78
N HIS A 1055 19.90 -17.88 -26.41
CA HIS A 1055 20.93 -16.85 -26.17
C HIS A 1055 21.04 -16.50 -24.68
N ARG A 1056 19.93 -16.09 -24.06
CA ARG A 1056 19.89 -15.75 -22.62
C ARG A 1056 20.34 -16.89 -21.72
N ARG A 1057 19.84 -18.10 -21.94
CA ARG A 1057 20.20 -19.30 -21.15
C ARG A 1057 21.70 -19.61 -21.20
N LEU A 1058 22.30 -19.54 -22.39
CA LEU A 1058 23.72 -19.83 -22.58
C LEU A 1058 24.64 -18.75 -21.99
N VAL A 1059 24.25 -17.47 -22.08
CA VAL A 1059 24.98 -16.36 -21.44
C VAL A 1059 24.96 -16.49 -19.91
N GLU A 1060 23.85 -16.99 -19.36
CA GLU A 1060 23.68 -17.27 -17.92
C GLU A 1060 24.23 -18.65 -17.49
N GLY A 1061 25.04 -19.30 -18.35
CA GLY A 1061 25.77 -20.53 -18.00
C GLY A 1061 24.92 -21.80 -17.89
N LYS A 1062 23.68 -21.83 -18.42
CA LYS A 1062 22.88 -23.06 -18.48
C LYS A 1062 23.55 -24.08 -19.38
N GLU A 1063 23.72 -25.30 -18.89
CA GLU A 1063 24.37 -26.40 -19.62
C GLU A 1063 23.65 -26.69 -20.97
N PRO A 1064 24.37 -26.89 -22.09
CA PRO A 1064 23.76 -27.14 -23.40
C PRO A 1064 22.75 -28.29 -23.44
N ILE A 1065 22.96 -29.33 -22.62
CA ILE A 1065 22.04 -30.48 -22.50
C ILE A 1065 20.65 -30.10 -21.96
N SER A 1066 20.52 -28.94 -21.29
CA SER A 1066 19.27 -28.38 -20.80
C SER A 1066 18.45 -27.65 -21.87
N ILE A 1067 19.01 -27.46 -23.07
CA ILE A 1067 18.39 -26.78 -24.21
C ILE A 1067 18.13 -27.82 -25.29
N ARG A 1068 16.85 -28.05 -25.60
CA ARG A 1068 16.41 -29.06 -26.56
C ARG A 1068 15.54 -28.43 -27.64
N PHE A 1069 15.54 -29.02 -28.83
CA PHE A 1069 14.66 -28.65 -29.93
C PHE A 1069 13.85 -29.84 -30.41
N TYR A 1070 12.65 -29.61 -30.92
CA TYR A 1070 11.87 -30.64 -31.59
C TYR A 1070 12.62 -31.23 -32.79
#